data_AF-A0A923NY10-F1
#
_entry.id   AF-A0A923NY10-F1
#
_cell.length_a   1.000
_cell.length_b   1.000
_cell.length_c   1.000
_cell.angle_alpha   90.00
_cell.angle_beta   90.00
_cell.angle_gamma   90.00
#
_symmetry.space_group_name_H-M   'P 1'
#
loop_
_entity.id
_entity.type
_entity.pdbx_description
1 polymer ?
#
loop_
_entity_poly.entity_id
_entity_poly.type
_entity_poly.pdbx_seq_one_letter_code
_entity_poly.pdbx_strand_id
1 'polypeptide(L)'
;MHWRFPNALMAVAFHVAALFAVPASAATFCVHDNAELGSALYTAQGNGITNSVRLVQGTITLSQAIDFRTDADFALSGGWNSTCTLRTPNASNTVIEGAGTLFVSFRAHALTVDAVHFHGTPVNEFRSESSVLRRNRFSGPNTSFTGAVQVASSIGSVLLDSNLFDGKNVSIRSYDGTYDAPALDWRAINNTFVGAVEGASGSVLVNGYGLSLTVPGVGDNVNIVLANNIAWGNSDGGVFFNGAVNALLVNNQWQSLTNNDNVPPAAGSGNNSTANPQLDGNRVPIAPGSPAINSGTTVVPGGVGAYDVTGGPRIIGSKPDRGAFETAANDQSVITVTTAADTGDCSGPGDTTCSLRGALAAAAAASNAQRIVFAIPGTSCPRIISVDSALPSVIDDLTIDGYSQPGAQANTLDVGSDARLCVLLHDNYAGGRGLFVDGAGSRLDVRGLAFENFNYAAIDVIDGAHHVIQGNQFGGPLAIGDGATPPLALMANRVGVALHGNSSDVLLGGPDAAQRNVIDDSTATGVEITGDLASVHVVRNNYIGLTPDGRSTAGNLTGVLVRSYFNIVQDNYIAASAYDGLRIDGSDGQGNAVLGNVIGLPAAGINAVSNGGSGVRLSNGASNNLIGLNLQGFASSNTIVGNGINGVGGPANGDGGVAVDSGTGNRITGNIIYANYGLNIDLGHDGATANDANDGDSGANMLQNFPQLLSISHVGDQRILSGSIHSTNGLLLEVFGSTYCGNSGRGNAAVKLGSRALVAPPSGEITFKAYLGRGPGTGVDNFCRLSATVTSVNTNDLSQHNNTSELSACFVDDTIFAHGFDSATGWSCAP
;
A
#
# COMPACT_ATOMS: atom_id res chain seq x y z
N MET A 1 65.46 25.45 36.17
CA MET A 1 65.36 23.97 36.22
C MET A 1 64.15 23.60 37.03
N HIS A 2 63.02 23.34 36.37
CA HIS A 2 61.89 22.61 36.94
C HIS A 2 61.19 21.90 35.79
N TRP A 3 61.04 20.59 35.94
CA TRP A 3 60.37 19.66 35.03
C TRP A 3 58.86 19.82 35.07
N ARG A 4 58.17 19.75 33.92
CA ARG A 4 56.90 19.01 33.71
C ARG A 4 56.73 18.62 32.23
N PHE A 5 56.37 17.37 32.00
CA PHE A 5 56.06 16.73 30.71
C PHE A 5 54.65 17.10 30.20
N PRO A 6 54.35 16.91 28.90
CA PRO A 6 53.18 17.48 28.23
C PRO A 6 51.92 16.61 28.29
N ASN A 7 50.78 17.29 28.09
CA ASN A 7 49.41 16.78 28.08
C ASN A 7 49.17 15.67 27.04
N ALA A 8 48.65 14.53 27.51
CA ALA A 8 47.87 13.61 26.69
C ALA A 8 46.38 13.82 27.04
N LEU A 9 45.61 14.37 26.11
CA LEU A 9 44.15 14.39 26.16
C LEU A 9 43.65 13.00 25.76
N MET A 10 43.28 12.18 26.74
CA MET A 10 42.51 10.96 26.54
C MET A 10 41.05 11.35 26.31
N ALA A 11 40.58 11.23 25.06
CA ALA A 11 39.16 11.21 24.76
C ALA A 11 38.59 9.88 25.25
N VAL A 12 37.84 9.90 26.35
CA VAL A 12 37.10 8.74 26.84
C VAL A 12 35.82 8.62 26.01
N ALA A 13 35.84 7.76 25.01
CA ALA A 13 34.64 7.33 24.30
C ALA A 13 33.82 6.41 25.22
N PHE A 14 32.80 6.97 25.87
CA PHE A 14 31.78 6.17 26.55
C PHE A 14 30.93 5.45 25.48
N HIS A 15 31.27 4.18 25.21
CA HIS A 15 30.37 3.25 24.53
C HIS A 15 29.31 2.81 25.55
N VAL A 16 28.22 3.57 25.65
CA VAL A 16 26.98 3.02 26.20
C VAL A 16 26.37 2.19 25.08
N ALA A 17 26.62 0.88 25.09
CA ALA A 17 25.83 -0.08 24.34
C ALA A 17 24.42 -0.07 24.95
N ALA A 18 23.56 0.81 24.44
CA ALA A 18 22.13 0.74 24.70
C ALA A 18 21.66 -0.61 24.17
N LEU A 19 21.22 -1.49 25.07
CA LEU A 19 20.40 -2.64 24.74
C LEU A 19 19.07 -2.09 24.23
N PHE A 20 19.02 -1.77 22.94
CA PHE A 20 17.77 -1.47 22.25
C PHE A 20 16.87 -2.69 22.41
N ALA A 21 15.73 -2.53 23.08
CA ALA A 21 14.62 -3.44 22.88
C ALA A 21 14.24 -3.30 21.40
N VAL A 22 14.68 -4.29 20.61
CA VAL A 22 14.45 -4.37 19.17
C VAL A 22 12.93 -4.36 18.96
N PRO A 23 12.34 -3.38 18.24
CA PRO A 23 10.98 -3.55 17.73
C PRO A 23 11.00 -4.83 16.89
N ALA A 24 10.16 -5.78 17.27
CA ALA A 24 10.21 -7.12 16.71
C ALA A 24 10.07 -7.11 15.20
N SER A 25 11.04 -7.71 14.50
CA SER A 25 10.86 -8.09 13.10
C SER A 25 9.69 -9.07 13.00
N ALA A 26 8.92 -9.01 11.91
CA ALA A 26 7.86 -9.98 11.66
C ALA A 26 8.39 -11.42 11.80
N ALA A 27 7.72 -12.26 12.58
CA ALA A 27 8.08 -13.67 12.70
C ALA A 27 7.67 -14.41 11.44
N THR A 28 8.61 -15.13 10.82
CA THR A 28 8.34 -15.96 9.64
C THR A 28 8.44 -17.44 10.01
N PHE A 29 7.41 -18.21 9.66
CA PHE A 29 7.33 -19.66 9.89
C PHE A 29 7.28 -20.39 8.55
N CYS A 30 8.17 -21.36 8.36
CA CYS A 30 8.12 -22.27 7.21
C CYS A 30 7.43 -23.57 7.66
N VAL A 31 6.31 -23.93 7.03
CA VAL A 31 5.40 -24.98 7.48
C VAL A 31 5.25 -26.05 6.39
N HIS A 32 5.59 -27.29 6.73
CA HIS A 32 5.57 -28.45 5.84
C HIS A 32 4.39 -29.38 6.10
N ASP A 33 3.87 -29.41 7.32
CA ASP A 33 2.83 -30.35 7.74
C ASP A 33 1.87 -29.74 8.77
N ASN A 34 0.88 -30.54 9.19
CA ASN A 34 -0.16 -30.14 10.13
C ASN A 34 0.38 -29.87 11.55
N ALA A 35 1.42 -30.56 11.99
CA ALA A 35 2.01 -30.34 13.31
C ALA A 35 2.76 -29.00 13.36
N GLU A 36 3.53 -28.71 12.31
CA GLU A 36 4.21 -27.42 12.13
C GLU A 36 3.20 -26.28 11.99
N LEU A 37 2.10 -26.49 11.25
CA LEU A 37 1.02 -25.50 11.15
C LEU A 37 0.45 -25.17 12.52
N GLY A 38 0.12 -26.20 13.32
CA GLY A 38 -0.39 -26.00 14.68
C GLY A 38 0.59 -25.23 15.58
N SER A 39 1.89 -25.55 15.51
CA SER A 39 2.94 -24.87 16.28
C SER A 39 3.15 -23.41 15.87
N ALA A 40 3.15 -23.14 14.57
CA ALA A 40 3.28 -21.79 14.02
C ALA A 40 2.10 -20.91 14.44
N LEU A 41 0.86 -21.43 14.31
CA LEU A 41 -0.34 -20.73 14.76
C LEU A 41 -0.28 -20.45 16.25
N TYR A 42 0.00 -21.46 17.10
CA TYR A 42 0.10 -21.26 18.54
C TYR A 42 1.09 -20.15 18.94
N THR A 43 2.26 -20.10 18.27
CA THR A 43 3.26 -19.06 18.51
C THR A 43 2.76 -17.67 18.09
N ALA A 44 2.14 -17.58 16.92
CA ALA A 44 1.58 -16.34 16.38
C ALA A 44 0.42 -15.76 17.23
N GLN A 45 -0.30 -16.60 18.00
CA GLN A 45 -1.34 -16.13 18.90
C GLN A 45 -0.80 -15.33 20.10
N GLY A 46 0.39 -15.68 20.58
CA GLY A 46 0.91 -15.17 21.87
C GLY A 46 2.05 -14.16 21.78
N ASN A 47 2.62 -13.94 20.59
CA ASN A 47 3.84 -13.14 20.47
C ASN A 47 3.62 -11.64 20.30
N GLY A 48 2.40 -11.19 19.95
CA GLY A 48 2.06 -9.77 19.82
C GLY A 48 2.79 -9.02 18.70
N ILE A 49 3.34 -9.73 17.71
CA ILE A 49 4.14 -9.16 16.62
C ILE A 49 3.57 -9.62 15.28
N THR A 50 3.87 -8.94 14.17
CA THR A 50 3.42 -9.38 12.84
C THR A 50 3.94 -10.79 12.52
N ASN A 51 3.08 -11.65 11.98
CA ASN A 51 3.38 -13.05 11.70
C ASN A 51 3.16 -13.40 10.22
N SER A 52 4.11 -14.11 9.62
CA SER A 52 4.04 -14.66 8.26
C SER A 52 4.20 -16.18 8.31
N VAL A 53 3.12 -16.91 8.05
CA VAL A 53 3.12 -18.37 7.93
C VAL A 53 3.19 -18.74 6.45
N ARG A 54 4.29 -19.39 6.07
CA ARG A 54 4.61 -19.82 4.71
C ARG A 54 4.41 -21.32 4.59
N LEU A 55 3.38 -21.72 3.85
CA LEU A 55 3.04 -23.11 3.61
C LEU A 55 3.82 -23.63 2.40
N VAL A 56 4.57 -24.70 2.62
CA VAL A 56 5.28 -25.43 1.56
C VAL A 56 4.28 -26.13 0.65
N GLN A 57 4.62 -26.24 -0.63
CA GLN A 57 3.79 -26.94 -1.62
C GLN A 57 3.49 -28.39 -1.18
N GLY A 58 2.22 -28.78 -1.29
CA GLY A 58 1.71 -30.07 -0.83
C GLY A 58 0.29 -29.97 -0.25
N THR A 59 -0.16 -31.06 0.37
CA THR A 59 -1.44 -31.14 1.06
C THR A 59 -1.20 -31.26 2.56
N ILE A 60 -1.75 -30.32 3.32
CA ILE A 60 -1.81 -30.35 4.79
C ILE A 60 -3.20 -30.85 5.18
N THR A 61 -3.29 -32.12 5.59
CA THR A 61 -4.53 -32.68 6.13
C THR A 61 -4.67 -32.31 7.60
N LEU A 62 -5.76 -31.61 7.92
CA LEU A 62 -6.05 -31.16 9.27
C LEU A 62 -6.39 -32.35 10.17
N SER A 63 -5.77 -32.39 11.35
CA SER A 63 -6.15 -33.34 12.41
C SER A 63 -7.18 -32.77 13.39
N GLN A 64 -7.37 -31.45 13.36
CA GLN A 64 -8.28 -30.70 14.23
C GLN A 64 -8.75 -29.43 13.52
N ALA A 65 -9.85 -28.84 14.00
CA ALA A 65 -10.32 -27.54 13.50
C ALA A 65 -9.30 -26.44 13.84
N ILE A 66 -9.20 -25.44 12.97
CA ILE A 66 -8.40 -24.24 13.24
C ILE A 66 -9.34 -23.15 13.72
N ASP A 67 -9.15 -22.68 14.95
CA ASP A 67 -9.78 -21.47 15.48
C ASP A 67 -8.68 -20.54 16.00
N PHE A 68 -8.13 -19.76 15.07
CA PHE A 68 -6.96 -18.91 15.33
C PHE A 68 -7.39 -17.49 15.68
N ARG A 69 -6.76 -16.93 16.72
CA ARG A 69 -6.92 -15.53 17.13
C ARG A 69 -5.61 -14.90 17.56
N THR A 70 -5.31 -13.72 17.03
CA THR A 70 -4.22 -12.83 17.47
C THR A 70 -4.68 -11.37 17.40
N ASP A 71 -4.04 -10.50 18.17
CA ASP A 71 -4.24 -9.04 18.11
C ASP A 71 -3.16 -8.37 17.23
N ALA A 72 -2.30 -9.15 16.57
CA ALA A 72 -1.29 -8.68 15.63
C ALA A 72 -1.65 -8.95 14.17
N ASP A 73 -0.88 -8.40 13.23
CA ASP A 73 -1.02 -8.69 11.81
C ASP A 73 -0.61 -10.14 11.50
N PHE A 74 -1.39 -10.81 10.65
CA PHE A 74 -1.18 -12.21 10.31
C PHE A 74 -1.32 -12.45 8.80
N ALA A 75 -0.31 -13.09 8.22
CA ALA A 75 -0.30 -13.52 6.83
C ALA A 75 -0.15 -15.04 6.73
N LEU A 76 -1.02 -15.69 5.96
CA LEU A 76 -0.92 -17.10 5.56
C LEU A 76 -0.73 -17.17 4.05
N SER A 77 0.35 -17.79 3.59
CA SER A 77 0.66 -17.86 2.15
C SER A 77 1.08 -19.25 1.69
N GLY A 78 0.53 -19.71 0.58
CA GLY A 78 0.91 -20.96 -0.08
C GLY A 78 1.90 -20.76 -1.23
N GLY A 79 2.34 -21.89 -1.78
CA GLY A 79 3.20 -21.95 -2.96
C GLY A 79 4.70 -21.98 -2.68
N TRP A 80 5.13 -22.12 -1.44
CA TRP A 80 6.55 -22.04 -1.07
C TRP A 80 7.32 -23.34 -1.34
N ASN A 81 8.58 -23.22 -1.75
CA ASN A 81 9.48 -24.37 -1.82
C ASN A 81 9.83 -24.90 -0.41
N SER A 82 10.52 -26.04 -0.32
CA SER A 82 10.88 -26.69 0.96
C SER A 82 11.79 -25.88 1.88
N THR A 83 12.31 -24.73 1.43
CA THR A 83 13.12 -23.81 2.25
C THR A 83 12.39 -22.50 2.56
N CYS A 84 11.18 -22.32 2.05
CA CYS A 84 10.42 -21.07 2.11
C CYS A 84 11.19 -19.82 1.66
N THR A 85 12.06 -20.00 0.65
CA THR A 85 12.86 -18.92 0.05
C THR A 85 12.40 -18.54 -1.34
N LEU A 86 11.75 -19.45 -2.07
CA LEU A 86 11.14 -19.20 -3.38
C LEU A 86 9.67 -19.56 -3.34
N ARG A 87 8.87 -18.81 -4.09
CA ARG A 87 7.41 -18.94 -4.11
C ARG A 87 6.87 -19.07 -5.52
N THR A 88 5.96 -20.02 -5.71
CA THR A 88 5.14 -20.15 -6.92
C THR A 88 3.66 -20.06 -6.48
N PRO A 89 3.04 -18.87 -6.57
CA PRO A 89 1.74 -18.57 -5.94
C PRO A 89 0.55 -19.14 -6.73
N ASN A 90 0.50 -20.46 -6.87
CA ASN A 90 -0.63 -21.19 -7.46
C ASN A 90 -1.42 -21.86 -6.33
N ALA A 91 -2.72 -21.54 -6.22
CA ALA A 91 -3.57 -22.10 -5.16
C ALA A 91 -3.57 -23.63 -5.12
N SER A 92 -3.49 -24.29 -6.29
CA SER A 92 -3.49 -25.75 -6.40
C SER A 92 -2.20 -26.42 -5.92
N ASN A 93 -1.12 -25.66 -5.72
CA ASN A 93 0.13 -26.22 -5.19
C ASN A 93 0.09 -26.38 -3.65
N THR A 94 -0.86 -25.76 -2.95
CA THR A 94 -0.90 -25.78 -1.48
C THR A 94 -2.33 -25.95 -0.99
N VAL A 95 -2.65 -27.16 -0.54
CA VAL A 95 -4.01 -27.55 -0.15
C VAL A 95 -4.10 -27.73 1.35
N ILE A 96 -5.07 -27.07 1.99
CA ILE A 96 -5.51 -27.39 3.35
C ILE A 96 -6.77 -28.26 3.22
N GLU A 97 -6.69 -29.49 3.73
CA GLU A 97 -7.72 -30.51 3.63
C GLU A 97 -8.37 -30.79 4.99
N GLY A 98 -9.68 -30.59 5.10
CA GLY A 98 -10.44 -30.64 6.37
C GLY A 98 -11.36 -31.85 6.53
N ALA A 99 -11.30 -32.79 5.58
CA ALA A 99 -12.06 -34.06 5.60
C ALA A 99 -13.58 -33.91 5.80
N GLY A 100 -14.16 -32.77 5.45
CA GLY A 100 -15.60 -32.49 5.46
C GLY A 100 -16.21 -32.15 6.83
N THR A 101 -15.44 -32.15 7.93
CA THR A 101 -15.98 -31.85 9.28
C THR A 101 -15.18 -30.81 10.05
N LEU A 102 -13.90 -30.62 9.72
CA LEU A 102 -13.03 -29.66 10.40
C LEU A 102 -13.19 -28.29 9.76
N PHE A 103 -13.44 -27.28 10.59
CA PHE A 103 -13.58 -25.90 10.11
C PHE A 103 -12.29 -25.10 10.29
N VAL A 104 -12.25 -23.95 9.61
CA VAL A 104 -11.19 -22.96 9.75
C VAL A 104 -11.80 -21.59 10.06
N SER A 105 -11.26 -20.94 11.10
CA SER A 105 -11.53 -19.56 11.48
C SER A 105 -10.20 -18.85 11.74
N PHE A 106 -10.04 -17.65 11.19
CA PHE A 106 -8.90 -16.77 11.51
C PHE A 106 -9.41 -15.40 11.97
N ARG A 107 -8.84 -14.92 13.08
CA ARG A 107 -9.11 -13.61 13.67
C ARG A 107 -7.77 -12.91 13.91
N ALA A 108 -7.54 -11.76 13.30
CA ALA A 108 -6.29 -11.01 13.41
C ALA A 108 -6.56 -9.49 13.42
N HIS A 109 -5.56 -8.66 13.72
CA HIS A 109 -5.69 -7.20 13.54
C HIS A 109 -5.78 -6.84 12.04
N ALA A 110 -4.78 -7.24 11.24
CA ALA A 110 -4.91 -7.37 9.78
C ALA A 110 -4.67 -8.82 9.35
N LEU A 111 -5.42 -9.28 8.34
CA LEU A 111 -5.36 -10.65 7.84
C LEU A 111 -5.06 -10.68 6.35
N THR A 112 -4.01 -11.39 5.95
CA THR A 112 -3.76 -11.74 4.54
C THR A 112 -3.77 -13.24 4.35
N VAL A 113 -4.51 -13.75 3.37
CA VAL A 113 -4.46 -15.15 2.92
C VAL A 113 -4.22 -15.18 1.42
N ASP A 114 -3.17 -15.88 0.99
CA ASP A 114 -2.69 -15.81 -0.39
C ASP A 114 -2.26 -17.17 -0.97
N ALA A 115 -2.81 -17.54 -2.13
CA ALA A 115 -2.49 -18.75 -2.87
C ALA A 115 -2.66 -20.05 -2.06
N VAL A 116 -3.75 -20.16 -1.31
CA VAL A 116 -4.12 -21.37 -0.56
C VAL A 116 -5.41 -21.98 -1.10
N HIS A 117 -5.43 -23.30 -1.27
CA HIS A 117 -6.64 -24.05 -1.59
C HIS A 117 -7.24 -24.68 -0.33
N PHE A 118 -8.34 -24.13 0.15
CA PHE A 118 -9.18 -24.75 1.17
C PHE A 118 -10.11 -25.78 0.52
N HIS A 119 -9.73 -27.05 0.56
CA HIS A 119 -10.51 -28.15 0.01
C HIS A 119 -11.18 -28.95 1.12
N GLY A 120 -12.45 -29.32 0.94
CA GLY A 120 -13.17 -30.19 1.87
C GLY A 120 -13.28 -29.63 3.30
N THR A 121 -13.06 -28.33 3.49
CA THR A 121 -12.97 -27.66 4.79
C THR A 121 -13.97 -26.51 4.82
N PRO A 122 -14.98 -26.51 5.70
CA PRO A 122 -15.79 -25.32 5.92
C PRO A 122 -14.92 -24.18 6.45
N VAL A 123 -14.98 -23.02 5.80
CA VAL A 123 -14.34 -21.80 6.30
C VAL A 123 -15.42 -20.98 6.98
N ASN A 124 -15.39 -20.95 8.31
CA ASN A 124 -16.43 -20.31 9.10
C ASN A 124 -16.32 -18.78 9.05
N GLU A 125 -15.12 -18.25 9.28
CA GLU A 125 -14.91 -16.80 9.37
C GLU A 125 -13.44 -16.42 9.13
N PHE A 126 -13.24 -15.40 8.29
CA PHE A 126 -12.06 -14.56 8.26
C PHE A 126 -12.45 -13.21 8.86
N ARG A 127 -11.91 -12.86 10.03
CA ARG A 127 -12.19 -11.62 10.72
C ARG A 127 -10.93 -10.82 10.95
N SER A 128 -10.96 -9.54 10.63
CA SER A 128 -9.93 -8.59 11.04
C SER A 128 -10.43 -7.16 10.93
N GLU A 129 -9.61 -6.18 11.27
CA GLU A 129 -9.87 -4.79 10.85
C GLU A 129 -9.73 -4.67 9.34
N SER A 130 -8.69 -5.28 8.75
CA SER A 130 -8.53 -5.35 7.29
C SER A 130 -8.18 -6.74 6.79
N SER A 131 -9.01 -7.28 5.88
CA SER A 131 -8.85 -8.63 5.31
C SER A 131 -8.47 -8.57 3.82
N VAL A 132 -7.40 -9.24 3.46
CA VAL A 132 -6.98 -9.47 2.06
C VAL A 132 -6.99 -10.97 1.78
N LEU A 133 -7.93 -11.42 0.95
CA LEU A 133 -7.95 -12.78 0.41
C LEU A 133 -7.57 -12.67 -1.07
N ARG A 134 -6.44 -13.22 -1.46
CA ARG A 134 -5.97 -13.17 -2.84
C ARG A 134 -5.58 -14.53 -3.41
N ARG A 135 -5.94 -14.82 -4.65
CA ARG A 135 -5.56 -16.06 -5.37
C ARG A 135 -5.88 -17.34 -4.61
N ASN A 136 -6.92 -17.35 -3.76
CA ASN A 136 -7.29 -18.55 -3.02
C ASN A 136 -8.31 -19.38 -3.79
N ARG A 137 -8.37 -20.67 -3.48
CA ARG A 137 -9.42 -21.57 -3.96
C ARG A 137 -10.21 -22.12 -2.78
N PHE A 138 -11.52 -22.12 -2.90
CA PHE A 138 -12.43 -22.73 -1.92
C PHE A 138 -13.31 -23.73 -2.66
N SER A 139 -13.24 -25.01 -2.28
CA SER A 139 -14.03 -26.05 -2.93
C SER A 139 -14.30 -27.27 -2.03
N GLY A 140 -15.10 -28.20 -2.53
CA GLY A 140 -15.52 -29.41 -1.81
C GLY A 140 -16.95 -29.29 -1.25
N PRO A 141 -17.51 -30.39 -0.70
CA PRO A 141 -18.92 -30.47 -0.34
C PRO A 141 -19.30 -29.50 0.79
N ASN A 142 -20.54 -28.99 0.79
CA ASN A 142 -21.14 -28.25 1.89
C ASN A 142 -21.78 -29.24 2.87
N THR A 143 -21.01 -29.71 3.84
CA THR A 143 -21.40 -30.80 4.75
C THR A 143 -22.02 -30.33 6.06
N SER A 144 -22.08 -29.02 6.34
CA SER A 144 -22.69 -28.46 7.55
C SER A 144 -23.18 -27.01 7.34
N PHE A 145 -23.91 -26.47 8.31
CA PHE A 145 -24.56 -25.14 8.41
C PHE A 145 -23.68 -23.90 8.11
N THR A 146 -22.47 -24.09 7.59
CA THR A 146 -21.37 -23.13 7.43
C THR A 146 -20.73 -23.18 6.03
N GLY A 147 -21.50 -23.48 4.98
CA GLY A 147 -21.04 -23.43 3.58
C GLY A 147 -20.72 -22.03 3.03
N ALA A 148 -20.78 -21.00 3.88
CA ALA A 148 -20.48 -19.61 3.52
C ALA A 148 -19.12 -19.18 4.09
N VAL A 149 -18.22 -18.70 3.23
CA VAL A 149 -17.00 -17.99 3.64
C VAL A 149 -17.43 -16.62 4.16
N GLN A 150 -17.43 -16.44 5.48
CA GLN A 150 -17.70 -15.14 6.08
C GLN A 150 -16.42 -14.32 6.13
N VAL A 151 -16.47 -13.11 5.60
CA VAL A 151 -15.39 -12.13 5.70
C VAL A 151 -15.94 -10.93 6.45
N ALA A 152 -15.44 -10.73 7.66
CA ALA A 152 -15.94 -9.71 8.57
C ALA A 152 -14.87 -8.64 8.82
N SER A 153 -15.29 -7.38 8.74
CA SER A 153 -14.50 -6.22 9.17
C SER A 153 -15.20 -5.49 10.31
N SER A 154 -14.45 -5.06 11.33
CA SER A 154 -14.97 -4.21 12.41
C SER A 154 -14.84 -2.72 12.13
N ILE A 155 -13.72 -2.28 11.55
CA ILE A 155 -13.40 -0.85 11.32
C ILE A 155 -12.50 -0.58 10.09
N GLY A 156 -12.30 -1.56 9.20
CA GLY A 156 -11.42 -1.40 8.04
C GLY A 156 -11.86 -2.15 6.78
N SER A 157 -10.91 -2.52 5.92
CA SER A 157 -11.17 -2.88 4.52
C SER A 157 -11.28 -4.37 4.25
N VAL A 158 -11.97 -4.75 3.17
CA VAL A 158 -11.99 -6.14 2.66
C VAL A 158 -11.59 -6.13 1.20
N LEU A 159 -10.54 -6.86 0.83
CA LEU A 159 -10.16 -7.14 -0.55
C LEU A 159 -10.27 -8.64 -0.84
N LEU A 160 -11.14 -8.98 -1.78
CA LEU A 160 -11.13 -10.26 -2.46
C LEU A 160 -10.52 -10.04 -3.85
N ASP A 161 -9.36 -10.62 -4.12
CA ASP A 161 -8.69 -10.51 -5.42
C ASP A 161 -8.40 -11.88 -6.05
N SER A 162 -8.92 -12.14 -7.24
CA SER A 162 -8.56 -13.32 -8.02
C SER A 162 -8.82 -14.66 -7.31
N ASN A 163 -9.85 -14.73 -6.46
CA ASN A 163 -10.22 -15.98 -5.76
C ASN A 163 -11.25 -16.79 -6.56
N LEU A 164 -11.17 -18.12 -6.43
CA LEU A 164 -12.17 -19.07 -6.92
C LEU A 164 -12.98 -19.65 -5.77
N PHE A 165 -14.28 -19.39 -5.77
CA PHE A 165 -15.27 -19.99 -4.88
C PHE A 165 -16.14 -20.97 -5.69
N ASP A 166 -15.86 -22.26 -5.56
CA ASP A 166 -16.53 -23.34 -6.30
C ASP A 166 -17.41 -24.16 -5.35
N GLY A 167 -18.72 -23.98 -5.47
CA GLY A 167 -19.72 -24.57 -4.58
C GLY A 167 -19.86 -23.86 -3.23
N LYS A 168 -19.23 -22.68 -3.06
CA LYS A 168 -19.21 -21.92 -1.80
C LYS A 168 -19.94 -20.59 -1.95
N ASN A 169 -20.74 -20.23 -0.95
CA ASN A 169 -21.30 -18.89 -0.82
C ASN A 169 -20.25 -17.99 -0.14
N VAL A 170 -20.22 -16.70 -0.46
CA VAL A 170 -19.34 -15.73 0.22
C VAL A 170 -20.19 -14.61 0.81
N SER A 171 -19.94 -14.25 2.07
CA SER A 171 -20.66 -13.16 2.72
C SER A 171 -19.68 -12.17 3.33
N ILE A 172 -19.72 -10.91 2.87
CA ILE A 172 -19.01 -9.80 3.50
C ILE A 172 -19.98 -9.04 4.40
N ARG A 173 -19.59 -8.83 5.66
CA ARG A 173 -20.42 -8.13 6.65
C ARG A 173 -19.57 -7.24 7.56
N SER A 174 -20.19 -6.18 8.08
CA SER A 174 -19.67 -5.46 9.24
C SER A 174 -20.05 -6.19 10.53
N TYR A 175 -19.14 -6.23 11.49
CA TYR A 175 -19.34 -6.93 12.76
C TYR A 175 -19.79 -6.03 13.93
N ASP A 176 -19.79 -4.71 13.74
CA ASP A 176 -20.05 -3.75 14.81
C ASP A 176 -21.47 -3.16 14.73
N GLY A 177 -22.24 -3.29 15.82
CA GLY A 177 -23.56 -2.67 15.99
C GLY A 177 -23.50 -1.30 16.67
N THR A 178 -22.33 -0.69 16.79
CA THR A 178 -22.12 0.67 17.29
C THR A 178 -22.09 1.65 16.12
N TYR A 179 -22.91 2.70 16.24
CA TYR A 179 -23.27 3.67 15.20
C TYR A 179 -22.15 4.67 14.84
N ASP A 180 -20.88 4.36 15.14
CA ASP A 180 -19.73 5.28 15.03
C ASP A 180 -18.52 4.64 14.30
N ALA A 181 -18.73 3.59 13.50
CA ALA A 181 -17.66 2.95 12.74
C ALA A 181 -17.18 3.87 11.58
N PRO A 182 -15.85 4.02 11.36
CA PRO A 182 -15.33 4.70 10.17
C PRO A 182 -15.79 3.99 8.89
N ALA A 183 -15.78 4.70 7.77
CA ALA A 183 -16.27 4.19 6.49
C ALA A 183 -15.50 2.93 6.04
N LEU A 184 -16.23 1.83 5.85
CA LEU A 184 -15.70 0.54 5.40
C LEU A 184 -15.44 0.59 3.88
N ASP A 185 -14.38 -0.05 3.39
CA ASP A 185 -14.10 -0.17 1.95
C ASP A 185 -14.00 -1.65 1.55
N TRP A 186 -14.94 -2.11 0.73
CA TRP A 186 -15.06 -3.50 0.31
C TRP A 186 -14.85 -3.62 -1.19
N ARG A 187 -13.81 -4.36 -1.58
CA ARG A 187 -13.47 -4.61 -2.97
C ARG A 187 -13.51 -6.10 -3.25
N ALA A 188 -14.24 -6.48 -4.29
CA ALA A 188 -14.08 -7.77 -4.93
C ALA A 188 -13.64 -7.52 -6.37
N ILE A 189 -12.44 -7.96 -6.71
CA ILE A 189 -11.82 -7.77 -8.01
C ILE A 189 -11.44 -9.14 -8.57
N ASN A 190 -11.79 -9.41 -9.83
CA ASN A 190 -11.34 -10.62 -10.53
C ASN A 190 -11.76 -11.96 -9.88
N ASN A 191 -12.83 -12.02 -9.08
CA ASN A 191 -13.21 -13.29 -8.42
C ASN A 191 -14.20 -14.10 -9.26
N THR A 192 -14.20 -15.42 -9.09
CA THR A 192 -15.21 -16.33 -9.65
C THR A 192 -16.01 -16.97 -8.52
N PHE A 193 -17.32 -16.72 -8.50
CA PHE A 193 -18.30 -17.30 -7.57
C PHE A 193 -19.26 -18.20 -8.36
N VAL A 194 -19.14 -19.52 -8.19
CA VAL A 194 -19.87 -20.49 -9.03
C VAL A 194 -20.42 -21.67 -8.26
N GLY A 195 -21.60 -22.14 -8.67
CA GLY A 195 -22.19 -23.37 -8.16
C GLY A 195 -22.63 -23.29 -6.69
N ALA A 196 -22.80 -22.08 -6.15
CA ALA A 196 -23.21 -21.88 -4.79
C ALA A 196 -24.67 -22.36 -4.59
N VAL A 197 -24.93 -23.10 -3.52
CA VAL A 197 -26.23 -23.73 -3.23
C VAL A 197 -26.76 -23.28 -1.88
N GLU A 198 -28.08 -23.11 -1.79
CA GLU A 198 -28.78 -22.84 -0.53
C GLU A 198 -28.52 -23.98 0.49
N GLY A 199 -28.27 -23.61 1.75
CA GLY A 199 -28.18 -24.57 2.85
C GLY A 199 -29.55 -25.12 3.26
N ALA A 200 -29.58 -26.24 3.99
CA ALA A 200 -30.84 -26.78 4.53
C ALA A 200 -31.55 -25.75 5.43
N SER A 201 -32.87 -25.63 5.27
CA SER A 201 -33.73 -24.58 5.85
C SER A 201 -33.56 -24.44 7.38
N GLY A 202 -33.27 -23.21 7.86
CA GLY A 202 -33.24 -22.88 9.30
C GLY A 202 -32.14 -21.90 9.76
N SER A 203 -31.19 -21.52 8.90
CA SER A 203 -30.18 -20.49 9.17
C SER A 203 -30.50 -19.21 8.40
N VAL A 204 -30.67 -18.09 9.11
CA VAL A 204 -31.07 -16.77 8.57
C VAL A 204 -30.01 -16.13 7.65
N LEU A 205 -28.89 -16.82 7.35
CA LEU A 205 -27.68 -16.18 6.83
C LEU A 205 -26.99 -16.86 5.63
N VAL A 206 -27.61 -17.84 4.95
CA VAL A 206 -26.97 -18.49 3.79
C VAL A 206 -27.97 -18.76 2.66
N ASN A 207 -28.40 -17.68 2.01
CA ASN A 207 -29.02 -17.77 0.68
C ASN A 207 -27.95 -18.27 -0.32
N GLY A 208 -28.33 -19.06 -1.32
CA GLY A 208 -27.46 -19.60 -2.37
C GLY A 208 -26.99 -18.57 -3.41
N TYR A 209 -26.64 -17.36 -2.97
CA TYR A 209 -25.98 -16.36 -3.80
C TYR A 209 -24.47 -16.58 -3.80
N GLY A 210 -23.82 -16.34 -4.94
CA GLY A 210 -22.36 -16.43 -5.04
C GLY A 210 -21.64 -15.45 -4.09
N LEU A 211 -22.06 -14.18 -4.12
CA LEU A 211 -21.57 -13.12 -3.23
C LEU A 211 -22.75 -12.39 -2.56
N SER A 212 -22.69 -12.26 -1.24
CA SER A 212 -23.66 -11.53 -0.42
C SER A 212 -22.95 -10.42 0.36
N LEU A 213 -23.45 -9.20 0.27
CA LEU A 213 -22.90 -8.01 0.90
C LEU A 213 -23.95 -7.44 1.85
N THR A 214 -23.68 -7.48 3.16
CA THR A 214 -24.62 -7.02 4.19
C THR A 214 -24.04 -5.82 4.92
N VAL A 215 -24.58 -4.63 4.64
CA VAL A 215 -24.17 -3.36 5.24
C VAL A 215 -25.08 -3.06 6.44
N PRO A 216 -24.56 -2.55 7.59
CA PRO A 216 -25.39 -2.10 8.69
C PRO A 216 -26.32 -0.94 8.28
N GLY A 217 -27.32 -0.63 9.11
CA GLY A 217 -28.41 0.29 8.79
C GLY A 217 -28.00 1.72 8.36
N VAL A 218 -29.01 2.48 7.94
CA VAL A 218 -28.93 3.82 7.31
C VAL A 218 -28.03 4.79 8.11
N GLY A 219 -26.82 5.06 7.61
CA GLY A 219 -25.86 5.99 8.22
C GLY A 219 -24.39 5.74 7.88
N ASP A 220 -24.04 4.49 7.56
CA ASP A 220 -22.64 4.10 7.28
C ASP A 220 -22.28 4.29 5.79
N ASN A 221 -21.24 5.08 5.52
CA ASN A 221 -20.67 5.25 4.18
C ASN A 221 -19.75 4.05 3.84
N VAL A 222 -20.31 2.92 3.40
CA VAL A 222 -19.48 1.82 2.87
C VAL A 222 -19.18 2.04 1.40
N ASN A 223 -17.89 2.18 1.07
CA ASN A 223 -17.42 2.20 -0.31
C ASN A 223 -17.33 0.76 -0.81
N ILE A 224 -18.09 0.43 -1.87
CA ILE A 224 -18.06 -0.92 -2.45
C ILE A 224 -17.57 -0.84 -3.89
N VAL A 225 -16.59 -1.64 -4.25
CA VAL A 225 -16.15 -1.83 -5.64
C VAL A 225 -16.25 -3.30 -6.02
N LEU A 226 -17.06 -3.61 -7.02
CA LEU A 226 -17.05 -4.90 -7.68
C LEU A 226 -16.53 -4.71 -9.09
N ALA A 227 -15.39 -5.32 -9.42
CA ALA A 227 -14.81 -5.23 -10.75
C ALA A 227 -14.37 -6.58 -11.31
N ASN A 228 -14.66 -6.82 -12.60
CA ASN A 228 -14.22 -8.02 -13.34
C ASN A 228 -14.63 -9.36 -12.71
N ASN A 229 -15.65 -9.41 -11.84
CA ASN A 229 -16.02 -10.66 -11.21
C ASN A 229 -16.93 -11.51 -12.11
N ILE A 230 -16.91 -12.83 -11.93
CA ILE A 230 -17.92 -13.76 -12.44
C ILE A 230 -18.75 -14.28 -11.27
N ALA A 231 -20.07 -14.16 -11.32
CA ALA A 231 -20.99 -14.80 -10.36
C ALA A 231 -22.11 -15.56 -11.10
N TRP A 232 -21.91 -16.87 -11.31
CA TRP A 232 -22.73 -17.65 -12.25
C TRP A 232 -23.02 -19.10 -11.80
N GLY A 233 -24.20 -19.61 -12.16
CA GLY A 233 -24.65 -20.96 -11.81
C GLY A 233 -24.98 -21.16 -10.33
N ASN A 234 -25.35 -20.11 -9.60
CA ASN A 234 -25.70 -20.16 -8.18
C ASN A 234 -27.22 -20.34 -8.00
N SER A 235 -27.70 -20.98 -6.93
CA SER A 235 -29.13 -21.34 -6.80
C SER A 235 -30.06 -20.14 -6.64
N ASP A 236 -29.62 -19.08 -5.95
CA ASP A 236 -30.49 -17.95 -5.59
C ASP A 236 -30.14 -16.67 -6.36
N GLY A 237 -28.90 -16.57 -6.88
CA GLY A 237 -28.47 -15.42 -7.68
C GLY A 237 -26.96 -15.22 -7.75
N GLY A 238 -26.53 -14.25 -8.57
CA GLY A 238 -25.11 -13.90 -8.68
C GLY A 238 -24.64 -13.14 -7.45
N VAL A 239 -25.15 -11.92 -7.28
CA VAL A 239 -24.79 -10.99 -6.20
C VAL A 239 -26.03 -10.52 -5.47
N PHE A 240 -25.96 -10.44 -4.14
CA PHE A 240 -27.01 -9.92 -3.27
C PHE A 240 -26.50 -8.77 -2.41
N PHE A 241 -27.21 -7.64 -2.43
CA PHE A 241 -27.00 -6.49 -1.56
C PHE A 241 -28.13 -6.38 -0.55
N ASN A 242 -27.76 -6.27 0.73
CA ASN A 242 -28.65 -6.00 1.84
C ASN A 242 -28.21 -4.71 2.54
N GLY A 243 -28.95 -3.62 2.34
CA GLY A 243 -28.64 -2.27 2.81
C GLY A 243 -28.49 -1.26 1.66
N ALA A 244 -28.68 0.03 1.98
CA ALA A 244 -28.48 1.12 1.03
C ALA A 244 -26.98 1.26 0.71
N VAL A 245 -26.59 1.08 -0.55
CA VAL A 245 -25.18 0.98 -0.96
C VAL A 245 -24.84 1.94 -2.09
N ASN A 246 -23.73 2.66 -1.95
CA ASN A 246 -23.07 3.33 -3.06
C ASN A 246 -21.97 2.41 -3.61
N ALA A 247 -22.32 1.54 -4.57
CA ALA A 247 -21.42 0.53 -5.10
C ALA A 247 -20.98 0.87 -6.54
N LEU A 248 -19.67 0.90 -6.78
CA LEU A 248 -19.06 0.98 -8.11
C LEU A 248 -19.01 -0.42 -8.73
N LEU A 249 -19.80 -0.63 -9.77
CA LEU A 249 -19.98 -1.93 -10.43
C LEU A 249 -19.44 -1.88 -11.87
N VAL A 250 -18.26 -2.46 -12.11
CA VAL A 250 -17.56 -2.32 -13.39
C VAL A 250 -17.18 -3.67 -13.99
N ASN A 251 -17.57 -3.92 -15.24
CA ASN A 251 -17.15 -5.11 -16.00
C ASN A 251 -17.43 -6.45 -15.29
N ASN A 252 -18.43 -6.53 -14.42
CA ASN A 252 -18.79 -7.81 -13.79
C ASN A 252 -19.67 -8.64 -14.73
N GLN A 253 -19.70 -9.94 -14.48
CA GLN A 253 -20.54 -10.87 -15.22
C GLN A 253 -21.31 -11.76 -14.27
N TRP A 254 -22.62 -11.62 -14.23
CA TRP A 254 -23.46 -12.31 -13.26
C TRP A 254 -24.77 -12.77 -13.86
N GLN A 255 -25.32 -13.85 -13.31
CA GLN A 255 -26.66 -14.31 -13.71
C GLN A 255 -27.76 -13.34 -13.26
N SER A 256 -27.58 -12.72 -12.08
CA SER A 256 -28.50 -11.76 -11.48
C SER A 256 -27.80 -10.92 -10.43
N LEU A 257 -28.34 -9.71 -10.23
CA LEU A 257 -28.00 -8.80 -9.17
C LEU A 257 -29.29 -8.46 -8.42
N THR A 258 -29.35 -8.77 -7.13
CA THR A 258 -30.50 -8.48 -6.26
C THR A 258 -30.11 -7.38 -5.26
N ASN A 259 -30.89 -6.30 -5.19
CA ASN A 259 -30.72 -5.21 -4.25
C ASN A 259 -32.07 -4.92 -3.57
N ASN A 260 -32.12 -5.01 -2.24
CA ASN A 260 -33.36 -4.80 -1.48
C ASN A 260 -33.79 -3.34 -1.36
N ASP A 261 -32.88 -2.38 -1.53
CA ASP A 261 -33.14 -0.95 -1.28
C ASP A 261 -33.21 -0.11 -2.58
N ASN A 262 -33.10 -0.75 -3.75
CA ASN A 262 -33.17 -0.11 -5.08
C ASN A 262 -32.23 1.11 -5.26
N VAL A 263 -31.14 1.19 -4.49
CA VAL A 263 -30.16 2.26 -4.64
C VAL A 263 -29.45 2.12 -5.99
N PRO A 264 -29.40 3.16 -6.82
CA PRO A 264 -28.71 3.11 -8.09
C PRO A 264 -27.20 2.92 -7.89
N PRO A 265 -26.50 2.22 -8.80
CA PRO A 265 -25.04 2.09 -8.74
C PRO A 265 -24.34 3.46 -8.75
N ALA A 266 -23.13 3.49 -8.17
CA ALA A 266 -22.27 4.67 -8.15
C ALA A 266 -21.95 5.16 -9.58
N ALA A 267 -21.68 6.45 -9.73
CA ALA A 267 -21.16 7.00 -10.99
C ALA A 267 -19.87 6.25 -11.41
N GLY A 268 -19.71 6.01 -12.71
CA GLY A 268 -18.63 5.18 -13.26
C GLY A 268 -18.96 3.68 -13.36
N SER A 269 -20.09 3.23 -12.80
CA SER A 269 -20.57 1.86 -13.01
C SER A 269 -20.96 1.61 -14.47
N GLY A 270 -20.57 0.46 -15.03
CA GLY A 270 -20.82 0.15 -16.44
C GLY A 270 -20.27 -1.19 -16.90
N ASN A 271 -20.63 -1.59 -18.13
CA ASN A 271 -20.12 -2.79 -18.81
C ASN A 271 -20.33 -4.13 -18.07
N ASN A 272 -21.26 -4.16 -17.12
CA ASN A 272 -21.70 -5.39 -16.48
C ASN A 272 -22.54 -6.23 -17.46
N SER A 273 -22.42 -7.55 -17.41
CA SER A 273 -23.03 -8.47 -18.38
C SER A 273 -23.83 -9.58 -17.69
N THR A 274 -24.96 -9.95 -18.28
CA THR A 274 -25.75 -11.13 -17.92
C THR A 274 -25.58 -12.27 -18.93
N ALA A 275 -24.66 -12.13 -19.89
CA ALA A 275 -24.34 -13.20 -20.81
C ALA A 275 -23.70 -14.38 -20.06
N ASN A 276 -23.95 -15.60 -20.53
CA ASN A 276 -23.35 -16.80 -19.97
C ASN A 276 -21.82 -16.75 -20.15
N PRO A 277 -21.01 -16.86 -19.08
CA PRO A 277 -19.55 -16.84 -19.16
C PRO A 277 -18.93 -18.05 -19.85
N GLN A 278 -19.72 -19.09 -20.16
CA GLN A 278 -19.24 -20.29 -20.87
C GLN A 278 -17.99 -20.88 -20.19
N LEU A 279 -18.14 -21.22 -18.91
CA LEU A 279 -17.07 -21.84 -18.13
C LEU A 279 -16.99 -23.36 -18.40
N ASP A 280 -15.78 -23.90 -18.38
CA ASP A 280 -15.52 -25.34 -18.45
C ASP A 280 -15.75 -26.06 -17.10
N GLY A 281 -15.45 -27.36 -17.06
CA GLY A 281 -15.54 -28.16 -15.83
C GLY A 281 -14.59 -27.70 -14.70
N ASN A 282 -13.55 -26.93 -15.02
CA ASN A 282 -12.59 -26.35 -14.08
C ASN A 282 -12.90 -24.89 -13.74
N ARG A 283 -14.05 -24.36 -14.21
CA ARG A 283 -14.52 -22.99 -13.99
C ARG A 283 -13.68 -21.93 -14.73
N VAL A 284 -12.98 -22.32 -15.79
CA VAL A 284 -12.20 -21.43 -16.67
C VAL A 284 -13.06 -21.03 -17.88
N PRO A 285 -13.05 -19.77 -18.32
CA PRO A 285 -13.69 -19.35 -19.57
C PRO A 285 -13.20 -20.17 -20.78
N ILE A 286 -14.13 -20.69 -21.60
CA ILE A 286 -13.81 -21.50 -22.78
C ILE A 286 -13.50 -20.61 -24.00
N ALA A 287 -12.37 -20.87 -24.67
CA ALA A 287 -11.95 -20.18 -25.90
C ALA A 287 -12.29 -20.98 -27.19
N PRO A 288 -12.44 -20.32 -28.37
CA PRO A 288 -12.66 -18.89 -28.56
C PRO A 288 -14.15 -18.55 -28.38
N GLY A 289 -14.47 -17.41 -27.76
CA GLY A 289 -15.83 -16.86 -27.79
C GLY A 289 -16.57 -16.77 -26.47
N SER A 290 -15.97 -17.17 -25.35
CA SER A 290 -16.51 -16.80 -24.04
C SER A 290 -16.58 -15.26 -23.93
N PRO A 291 -17.73 -14.69 -23.51
CA PRO A 291 -17.86 -13.25 -23.27
C PRO A 291 -17.04 -12.76 -22.05
N ALA A 292 -16.44 -13.67 -21.28
CA ALA A 292 -15.55 -13.33 -20.17
C ALA A 292 -14.10 -13.11 -20.61
N ILE A 293 -13.70 -13.55 -21.82
CA ILE A 293 -12.32 -13.44 -22.29
C ILE A 293 -12.03 -12.02 -22.82
N ASN A 294 -10.90 -11.43 -22.43
CA ASN A 294 -10.41 -10.09 -22.79
C ASN A 294 -11.49 -8.99 -22.64
N SER A 295 -12.37 -9.12 -21.64
CA SER A 295 -13.56 -8.27 -21.48
C SER A 295 -13.64 -7.53 -20.14
N GLY A 296 -12.63 -7.70 -19.28
CA GLY A 296 -12.46 -6.97 -18.03
C GLY A 296 -11.93 -5.54 -18.23
N THR A 297 -11.47 -4.93 -17.13
CA THR A 297 -10.81 -3.62 -17.09
C THR A 297 -9.60 -3.68 -16.17
N THR A 298 -8.55 -2.93 -16.49
CA THR A 298 -7.40 -2.68 -15.59
C THR A 298 -7.62 -1.45 -14.71
N VAL A 299 -8.63 -0.65 -15.04
CA VAL A 299 -9.01 0.59 -14.37
C VAL A 299 -9.89 0.25 -13.18
N VAL A 300 -9.26 -0.11 -12.07
CA VAL A 300 -9.92 -0.40 -10.80
C VAL A 300 -9.16 0.31 -9.67
N PRO A 301 -9.84 0.82 -8.64
CA PRO A 301 -9.19 1.44 -7.50
C PRO A 301 -8.11 0.53 -6.89
N GLY A 302 -6.86 1.01 -6.86
CA GLY A 302 -5.69 0.26 -6.37
C GLY A 302 -5.00 -0.64 -7.40
N GLY A 303 -5.48 -0.69 -8.64
CA GLY A 303 -4.94 -1.53 -9.71
C GLY A 303 -5.38 -2.99 -9.65
N VAL A 304 -5.12 -3.73 -10.72
CA VAL A 304 -5.24 -5.20 -10.75
C VAL A 304 -3.92 -5.84 -10.31
N GLY A 305 -4.01 -6.95 -9.57
CA GLY A 305 -2.83 -7.76 -9.24
C GLY A 305 -2.10 -8.27 -10.47
N ALA A 306 -0.82 -8.62 -10.31
CA ALA A 306 0.03 -9.10 -11.41
C ALA A 306 -0.34 -10.52 -11.86
N TYR A 307 -1.01 -11.28 -10.99
CA TYR A 307 -1.22 -12.70 -11.17
C TYR A 307 -2.67 -13.14 -11.00
N ASP A 308 -3.08 -14.17 -11.74
CA ASP A 308 -4.35 -14.85 -11.57
C ASP A 308 -4.27 -15.94 -10.46
N VAL A 309 -5.37 -16.69 -10.24
CA VAL A 309 -5.45 -17.75 -9.22
C VAL A 309 -4.42 -18.89 -9.41
N THR A 310 -3.90 -19.05 -10.63
CA THR A 310 -2.90 -20.07 -10.98
C THR A 310 -1.46 -19.57 -10.77
N GLY A 311 -1.29 -18.29 -10.43
CA GLY A 311 0.01 -17.63 -10.37
C GLY A 311 0.57 -17.26 -11.75
N GLY A 312 -0.22 -17.39 -12.82
CA GLY A 312 0.12 -16.91 -14.16
C GLY A 312 -0.15 -15.41 -14.30
N PRO A 313 0.31 -14.74 -15.38
CA PRO A 313 0.07 -13.31 -15.59
C PRO A 313 -1.42 -12.99 -15.63
N ARG A 314 -1.83 -11.88 -15.00
CA ARG A 314 -3.23 -11.46 -14.97
C ARG A 314 -3.74 -10.82 -16.26
N ILE A 315 -2.82 -10.42 -17.14
CA ILE A 315 -3.15 -9.75 -18.41
C ILE A 315 -2.29 -10.40 -19.50
N ILE A 316 -2.93 -11.12 -20.41
CA ILE A 316 -2.30 -11.73 -21.58
C ILE A 316 -2.68 -11.00 -22.87
N GLY A 317 -3.97 -10.70 -23.06
CA GLY A 317 -4.48 -9.87 -24.16
C GLY A 317 -4.52 -8.38 -23.84
N SER A 318 -5.37 -7.66 -24.57
CA SER A 318 -5.56 -6.22 -24.46
C SER A 318 -6.19 -5.80 -23.12
N LYS A 319 -6.92 -6.72 -22.48
CA LYS A 319 -7.64 -6.55 -21.21
C LYS A 319 -7.61 -7.87 -20.44
N PRO A 320 -7.71 -7.85 -19.10
CA PRO A 320 -7.85 -9.09 -18.34
C PRO A 320 -9.17 -9.79 -18.68
N ASP A 321 -9.18 -11.10 -18.56
CA ASP A 321 -10.39 -11.91 -18.47
C ASP A 321 -11.18 -11.54 -17.21
N ARG A 322 -12.50 -11.74 -17.22
CA ARG A 322 -13.33 -11.65 -16.02
C ARG A 322 -13.20 -12.94 -15.21
N GLY A 323 -13.20 -12.84 -13.89
CA GLY A 323 -13.12 -13.96 -12.96
C GLY A 323 -11.69 -14.35 -12.58
N ALA A 324 -11.55 -15.43 -11.81
CA ALA A 324 -10.31 -15.81 -11.11
C ALA A 324 -9.14 -16.21 -12.02
N PHE A 325 -9.43 -16.59 -13.28
CA PHE A 325 -8.46 -17.11 -14.23
C PHE A 325 -8.19 -16.11 -15.36
N GLU A 326 -6.98 -16.14 -15.88
CA GLU A 326 -6.59 -15.53 -17.16
C GLU A 326 -6.30 -16.66 -18.17
N THR A 327 -6.96 -16.64 -19.32
CA THR A 327 -6.73 -17.62 -20.39
C THR A 327 -5.54 -17.21 -21.26
N ALA A 328 -4.99 -18.15 -22.04
CA ALA A 328 -3.91 -17.86 -22.98
C ALA A 328 -4.35 -17.05 -24.23
N ALA A 329 -5.59 -16.55 -24.26
CA ALA A 329 -6.14 -15.83 -25.41
C ALA A 329 -5.54 -14.42 -25.50
N ASN A 330 -4.85 -14.12 -26.61
CA ASN A 330 -4.26 -12.81 -26.86
C ASN A 330 -4.86 -12.22 -28.14
N ASP A 331 -5.47 -11.04 -28.02
CA ASP A 331 -6.07 -10.25 -29.11
C ASP A 331 -5.20 -9.06 -29.55
N GLN A 332 -4.02 -8.88 -28.96
CA GLN A 332 -3.04 -7.86 -29.34
C GLN A 332 -2.16 -8.33 -30.51
N SER A 333 -1.73 -7.38 -31.34
CA SER A 333 -0.69 -7.62 -32.34
C SER A 333 0.70 -7.52 -31.68
N VAL A 334 1.55 -8.50 -31.93
CA VAL A 334 2.88 -8.61 -31.29
C VAL A 334 3.98 -8.15 -32.24
N ILE A 335 4.78 -7.18 -31.80
CA ILE A 335 5.98 -6.70 -32.47
C ILE A 335 7.19 -7.14 -31.64
N THR A 336 8.17 -7.79 -32.26
CA THR A 336 9.36 -8.29 -31.55
C THR A 336 10.59 -7.46 -31.90
N VAL A 337 11.19 -6.82 -30.90
CA VAL A 337 12.49 -6.16 -31.00
C VAL A 337 13.58 -7.23 -31.00
N THR A 338 14.38 -7.24 -32.06
CA THR A 338 15.41 -8.27 -32.33
C THR A 338 16.81 -7.70 -32.41
N THR A 339 16.97 -6.37 -32.41
CA THR A 339 18.28 -5.71 -32.36
C THR A 339 18.32 -4.61 -31.30
N ALA A 340 19.53 -4.38 -30.77
CA ALA A 340 19.82 -3.26 -29.87
C ALA A 340 20.20 -1.96 -30.61
N ALA A 341 20.29 -2.00 -31.94
CA ALA A 341 20.61 -0.84 -32.75
C ALA A 341 19.45 0.16 -32.82
N ASP A 342 19.76 1.45 -32.96
CA ASP A 342 18.78 2.55 -33.05
C ASP A 342 18.48 2.96 -34.51
N THR A 343 18.12 2.00 -35.37
CA THR A 343 18.08 2.22 -36.84
C THR A 343 16.69 2.52 -37.42
N GLY A 344 15.62 2.39 -36.64
CA GLY A 344 14.25 2.63 -37.11
C GLY A 344 13.65 1.51 -37.97
N ASP A 345 14.39 0.43 -38.20
CA ASP A 345 13.91 -0.74 -38.94
C ASP A 345 12.89 -1.53 -38.12
N CYS A 346 11.77 -1.91 -38.73
CA CYS A 346 10.86 -2.98 -38.28
C CYS A 346 9.85 -3.33 -39.38
N SER A 347 10.10 -4.37 -40.17
CA SER A 347 9.26 -4.76 -41.31
C SER A 347 8.13 -5.78 -40.98
N GLY A 348 7.97 -6.13 -39.71
CA GLY A 348 6.92 -7.05 -39.24
C GLY A 348 7.44 -8.38 -38.67
N PRO A 349 6.57 -9.39 -38.51
CA PRO A 349 6.93 -10.66 -37.86
C PRO A 349 8.12 -11.36 -38.52
N GLY A 350 9.10 -11.78 -37.72
CA GLY A 350 10.31 -12.46 -38.19
C GLY A 350 11.44 -11.55 -38.65
N ASP A 351 11.26 -10.23 -38.57
CA ASP A 351 12.33 -9.26 -38.81
C ASP A 351 13.44 -9.40 -37.75
N THR A 352 14.66 -9.68 -38.20
CA THR A 352 15.86 -9.83 -37.36
C THR A 352 16.60 -8.51 -37.12
N THR A 353 16.13 -7.44 -37.74
CA THR A 353 16.65 -6.07 -37.64
C THR A 353 15.67 -5.11 -36.95
N CYS A 354 14.55 -5.61 -36.41
CA CYS A 354 13.55 -4.77 -35.76
C CYS A 354 14.13 -4.13 -34.49
N SER A 355 14.32 -2.81 -34.52
CA SER A 355 14.79 -1.98 -33.42
C SER A 355 13.64 -1.52 -32.52
N LEU A 356 13.91 -1.07 -31.30
CA LEU A 356 12.87 -0.45 -30.46
C LEU A 356 12.24 0.77 -31.14
N ARG A 357 13.05 1.63 -31.78
CA ARG A 357 12.57 2.77 -32.57
C ARG A 357 11.61 2.33 -33.67
N GLY A 358 12.00 1.32 -34.47
CA GLY A 358 11.15 0.80 -35.53
C GLY A 358 9.88 0.15 -34.98
N ALA A 359 9.96 -0.54 -33.85
CA ALA A 359 8.80 -1.14 -33.20
C ALA A 359 7.81 -0.08 -32.68
N LEU A 360 8.29 1.01 -32.07
CA LEU A 360 7.45 2.15 -31.67
C LEU A 360 6.79 2.82 -32.88
N ALA A 361 7.54 3.04 -33.97
CA ALA A 361 7.00 3.60 -35.20
C ALA A 361 5.95 2.69 -35.86
N ALA A 362 6.18 1.36 -35.86
CA ALA A 362 5.23 0.39 -36.35
C ALA A 362 3.97 0.34 -35.47
N ALA A 363 4.11 0.47 -34.16
CA ALA A 363 2.99 0.50 -33.23
C ALA A 363 2.10 1.74 -33.44
N ALA A 364 2.71 2.92 -33.61
CA ALA A 364 2.02 4.17 -33.92
C ALA A 364 1.30 4.16 -35.29
N ALA A 365 1.65 3.24 -36.20
CA ALA A 365 1.00 3.08 -37.49
C ALA A 365 -0.15 2.06 -37.47
N ALA A 366 -0.34 1.32 -36.37
CA ALA A 366 -1.31 0.25 -36.27
C ALA A 366 -2.65 0.75 -35.69
N SER A 367 -3.76 0.12 -36.09
CA SER A 367 -5.11 0.52 -35.67
C SER A 367 -5.68 -0.29 -34.50
N ASN A 368 -4.93 -1.26 -33.97
CA ASN A 368 -5.31 -2.10 -32.84
C ASN A 368 -4.26 -2.02 -31.73
N ALA A 369 -4.63 -2.41 -30.51
CA ALA A 369 -3.69 -2.47 -29.38
C ALA A 369 -2.47 -3.34 -29.72
N GLN A 370 -1.28 -2.79 -29.47
CA GLN A 370 -0.01 -3.44 -29.78
C GLN A 370 0.71 -3.92 -28.54
N ARG A 371 1.53 -4.95 -28.71
CA ARG A 371 2.45 -5.44 -27.69
C ARG A 371 3.85 -5.55 -28.26
N ILE A 372 4.78 -4.76 -27.72
CA ILE A 372 6.21 -4.87 -27.99
C ILE A 372 6.82 -5.88 -27.02
N VAL A 373 7.48 -6.89 -27.57
CA VAL A 373 8.29 -7.89 -26.86
C VAL A 373 9.72 -7.85 -27.36
N PHE A 374 10.66 -8.46 -26.62
CA PHE A 374 12.08 -8.42 -26.90
C PHE A 374 12.64 -9.84 -27.07
N ALA A 375 13.46 -10.03 -28.10
CA ALA A 375 14.19 -11.26 -28.36
C ALA A 375 15.58 -10.94 -28.94
N ILE A 376 16.27 -9.94 -28.35
CA ILE A 376 17.57 -9.48 -28.82
C ILE A 376 18.61 -10.60 -28.60
N PRO A 377 19.28 -11.10 -29.66
CA PRO A 377 20.27 -12.17 -29.55
C PRO A 377 21.44 -11.83 -28.63
N GLY A 378 22.12 -12.86 -28.11
CA GLY A 378 23.29 -12.74 -27.24
C GLY A 378 23.14 -13.49 -25.91
N THR A 379 24.16 -13.45 -25.06
CA THR A 379 24.16 -14.11 -23.74
C THR A 379 24.29 -13.13 -22.57
N SER A 380 24.69 -11.88 -22.81
CA SER A 380 24.87 -10.84 -21.80
C SER A 380 23.55 -10.17 -21.39
N CYS A 381 23.08 -10.39 -20.17
CA CYS A 381 22.02 -9.57 -19.59
C CYS A 381 22.68 -8.44 -18.78
N PRO A 382 22.23 -7.17 -18.89
CA PRO A 382 21.19 -6.69 -19.81
C PRO A 382 21.68 -6.51 -21.25
N ARG A 383 20.72 -6.44 -22.17
CA ARG A 383 20.89 -5.92 -23.54
C ARG A 383 20.75 -4.41 -23.50
N ILE A 384 21.79 -3.69 -23.91
CA ILE A 384 21.82 -2.24 -23.87
C ILE A 384 21.35 -1.69 -25.21
N ILE A 385 20.22 -0.98 -25.21
CA ILE A 385 19.71 -0.23 -26.35
C ILE A 385 20.16 1.22 -26.16
N SER A 386 21.15 1.63 -26.93
CA SER A 386 21.64 3.01 -26.94
C SER A 386 20.73 3.87 -27.82
N VAL A 387 20.08 4.86 -27.21
CA VAL A 387 19.18 5.79 -27.88
C VAL A 387 19.99 6.99 -28.36
N ASP A 388 20.17 7.11 -29.68
CA ASP A 388 21.03 8.14 -30.30
C ASP A 388 20.23 9.38 -30.74
N SER A 389 18.90 9.31 -30.72
CA SER A 389 17.98 10.42 -30.97
C SER A 389 16.62 10.21 -30.27
N ALA A 390 15.78 11.24 -30.16
CA ALA A 390 14.46 11.11 -29.51
C ALA A 390 13.64 9.94 -30.09
N LEU A 391 13.15 9.03 -29.23
CA LEU A 391 12.29 7.91 -29.65
C LEU A 391 10.93 8.41 -30.16
N PRO A 392 10.27 7.69 -31.08
CA PRO A 392 8.90 7.98 -31.48
C PRO A 392 7.96 7.96 -30.27
N SER A 393 7.01 8.91 -30.21
CA SER A 393 6.02 8.97 -29.13
C SER A 393 5.06 7.78 -29.15
N VAL A 394 4.57 7.41 -27.97
CA VAL A 394 3.43 6.50 -27.81
C VAL A 394 2.15 7.31 -27.99
N ILE A 395 1.39 6.99 -29.03
CA ILE A 395 0.17 7.72 -29.40
C ILE A 395 -1.13 6.90 -29.32
N ASP A 396 -1.02 5.59 -29.10
CA ASP A 396 -2.12 4.62 -29.01
C ASP A 396 -1.84 3.58 -27.90
N ASP A 397 -2.80 2.71 -27.64
CA ASP A 397 -2.68 1.61 -26.66
C ASP A 397 -1.50 0.68 -26.97
N LEU A 398 -0.51 0.70 -26.09
CA LEU A 398 0.75 0.00 -26.25
C LEU A 398 1.18 -0.69 -24.96
N THR A 399 1.45 -1.99 -25.05
CA THR A 399 2.17 -2.76 -24.03
C THR A 399 3.63 -2.92 -24.44
N ILE A 400 4.57 -2.61 -23.54
CA ILE A 400 6.00 -2.88 -23.70
C ILE A 400 6.45 -3.84 -22.59
N ASP A 401 6.80 -5.06 -22.98
CA ASP A 401 7.07 -6.15 -22.05
C ASP A 401 8.56 -6.55 -22.07
N GLY A 402 9.39 -5.88 -21.27
CA GLY A 402 10.81 -6.18 -21.10
C GLY A 402 11.08 -7.58 -20.52
N TYR A 403 10.14 -8.16 -19.78
CA TYR A 403 10.24 -9.51 -19.24
C TYR A 403 10.18 -10.61 -20.31
N SER A 404 9.78 -10.26 -21.54
CA SER A 404 9.83 -11.19 -22.68
C SER A 404 11.26 -11.48 -23.17
N GLN A 405 12.24 -10.62 -22.86
CA GLN A 405 13.64 -10.85 -23.22
C GLN A 405 14.16 -12.13 -22.53
N PRO A 406 14.73 -13.10 -23.28
CA PRO A 406 15.29 -14.30 -22.68
C PRO A 406 16.23 -14.03 -21.50
N GLY A 407 15.90 -14.66 -20.36
CA GLY A 407 16.61 -14.53 -19.10
C GLY A 407 16.05 -13.45 -18.17
N ALA A 408 15.09 -12.64 -18.58
CA ALA A 408 14.43 -11.71 -17.68
C ALA A 408 13.50 -12.45 -16.69
N GLN A 409 13.29 -11.85 -15.52
CA GLN A 409 12.43 -12.40 -14.47
C GLN A 409 11.80 -11.26 -13.66
N ALA A 410 10.50 -11.34 -13.39
CA ALA A 410 9.81 -10.40 -12.51
C ALA A 410 10.11 -10.67 -11.03
N ASN A 411 10.04 -9.62 -10.22
CA ASN A 411 10.29 -9.73 -8.77
C ASN A 411 9.32 -10.71 -8.09
N THR A 412 9.86 -11.56 -7.23
CA THR A 412 9.14 -12.53 -6.40
C THR A 412 9.30 -12.27 -4.90
N LEU A 413 10.17 -11.35 -4.49
CA LEU A 413 10.45 -11.04 -3.09
C LEU A 413 9.45 -10.01 -2.52
N ASP A 414 8.82 -10.38 -1.40
CA ASP A 414 7.98 -9.45 -0.62
C ASP A 414 8.80 -8.24 -0.11
N VAL A 415 10.04 -8.49 0.34
CA VAL A 415 11.02 -7.49 0.77
C VAL A 415 12.29 -7.62 -0.08
N GLY A 416 12.72 -6.54 -0.70
CA GLY A 416 13.74 -6.54 -1.74
C GLY A 416 13.14 -6.68 -3.14
N SER A 417 14.00 -6.76 -4.14
CA SER A 417 13.65 -7.06 -5.52
C SER A 417 14.69 -8.02 -6.08
N ASP A 418 14.24 -9.20 -6.51
CA ASP A 418 15.05 -10.17 -7.29
C ASP A 418 14.74 -10.08 -8.79
N ALA A 419 14.10 -8.99 -9.24
CA ALA A 419 13.84 -8.78 -10.65
C ALA A 419 15.14 -8.81 -11.46
N ARG A 420 15.14 -9.58 -12.53
CA ARG A 420 16.22 -9.63 -13.51
C ARG A 420 15.78 -8.89 -14.77
N LEU A 421 16.23 -7.66 -14.93
CA LEU A 421 15.87 -6.79 -16.06
C LEU A 421 16.93 -6.94 -17.16
N CYS A 422 16.55 -7.54 -18.29
CA CYS A 422 17.49 -7.84 -19.38
C CYS A 422 17.42 -6.87 -20.57
N VAL A 423 16.69 -5.77 -20.44
CA VAL A 423 16.67 -4.68 -21.42
C VAL A 423 16.96 -3.39 -20.68
N LEU A 424 18.05 -2.73 -21.05
CA LEU A 424 18.48 -1.43 -20.52
C LEU A 424 18.39 -0.40 -21.63
N LEU A 425 17.62 0.66 -21.41
CA LEU A 425 17.64 1.86 -22.26
C LEU A 425 18.67 2.84 -21.74
N HIS A 426 19.60 3.22 -22.61
CA HIS A 426 20.67 4.15 -22.32
C HIS A 426 20.58 5.36 -23.25
N ASP A 427 20.53 6.57 -22.68
CA ASP A 427 20.53 7.81 -23.47
C ASP A 427 21.95 8.19 -23.93
N ASN A 428 22.20 8.21 -25.23
CA ASN A 428 23.40 8.85 -25.82
C ASN A 428 23.10 10.27 -26.33
N TYR A 429 21.83 10.67 -26.35
CA TYR A 429 21.36 11.93 -26.91
C TYR A 429 21.28 13.00 -25.80
N ALA A 430 22.25 13.92 -25.77
CA ALA A 430 22.32 14.98 -24.76
C ALA A 430 21.06 15.89 -24.78
N GLY A 431 20.05 15.54 -23.98
CA GLY A 431 18.74 16.19 -23.90
C GLY A 431 17.53 15.26 -24.03
N GLY A 432 17.73 13.94 -24.08
CA GLY A 432 16.69 12.94 -24.35
C GLY A 432 15.68 12.71 -23.24
N ARG A 433 14.47 12.39 -23.69
CA ARG A 433 13.46 11.63 -22.94
C ARG A 433 13.59 10.17 -23.36
N GLY A 434 13.30 9.24 -22.45
CA GLY A 434 13.22 7.82 -22.80
C GLY A 434 11.92 7.50 -23.52
N LEU A 435 11.01 6.81 -22.84
CA LEU A 435 9.66 6.61 -23.38
C LEU A 435 8.84 7.89 -23.21
N PHE A 436 8.21 8.35 -24.28
CA PHE A 436 7.43 9.58 -24.29
C PHE A 436 6.00 9.32 -24.76
N VAL A 437 5.02 9.82 -24.03
CA VAL A 437 3.59 9.64 -24.33
C VAL A 437 2.93 10.99 -24.51
N ASP A 438 2.40 11.25 -25.70
CA ASP A 438 1.72 12.51 -26.06
C ASP A 438 0.39 12.32 -26.83
N GLY A 439 -0.04 11.08 -27.05
CA GLY A 439 -1.32 10.80 -27.70
C GLY A 439 -2.51 10.94 -26.77
N ALA A 440 -3.45 11.80 -27.15
CA ALA A 440 -4.73 11.92 -26.46
C ALA A 440 -5.50 10.58 -26.53
N GLY A 441 -5.85 10.03 -25.37
CA GLY A 441 -6.52 8.73 -25.26
C GLY A 441 -5.60 7.50 -25.40
N SER A 442 -4.29 7.71 -25.47
CA SER A 442 -3.31 6.61 -25.46
C SER A 442 -3.21 5.98 -24.07
N ARG A 443 -2.81 4.71 -24.03
CA ARG A 443 -2.44 3.98 -22.81
C ARG A 443 -1.11 3.28 -23.00
N LEU A 444 -0.18 3.47 -22.04
CA LEU A 444 1.10 2.78 -22.01
C LEU A 444 1.11 1.81 -20.83
N ASP A 445 1.32 0.52 -21.09
CA ASP A 445 1.67 -0.48 -20.07
C ASP A 445 3.12 -0.90 -20.28
N VAL A 446 4.02 -0.52 -19.38
CA VAL A 446 5.46 -0.77 -19.50
C VAL A 446 6.01 -1.48 -18.28
N ARG A 447 6.75 -2.56 -18.53
CA ARG A 447 7.35 -3.39 -17.49
C ARG A 447 8.66 -4.03 -17.86
N GLY A 448 9.47 -4.36 -16.86
CA GLY A 448 10.67 -5.19 -17.03
C GLY A 448 11.84 -4.51 -17.73
N LEU A 449 11.88 -3.17 -17.71
CA LEU A 449 12.95 -2.36 -18.32
C LEU A 449 13.80 -1.67 -17.26
N ALA A 450 15.08 -1.49 -17.57
CA ALA A 450 15.97 -0.59 -16.85
C ALA A 450 16.25 0.68 -17.67
N PHE A 451 16.46 1.81 -17.00
CA PHE A 451 16.69 3.11 -17.63
C PHE A 451 17.88 3.85 -17.01
N GLU A 452 18.73 4.44 -17.84
CA GLU A 452 19.86 5.25 -17.38
C GLU A 452 20.18 6.46 -18.28
N ASN A 453 20.85 7.44 -17.68
CA ASN A 453 21.45 8.60 -18.34
C ASN A 453 20.47 9.58 -19.02
N PHE A 454 19.16 9.49 -18.79
CA PHE A 454 18.19 10.40 -19.40
C PHE A 454 18.24 11.79 -18.77
N ASN A 455 18.51 12.81 -19.60
CA ASN A 455 18.74 14.18 -19.15
C ASN A 455 17.45 14.99 -18.89
N TYR A 456 16.27 14.49 -19.29
CA TYR A 456 14.97 15.05 -18.93
C TYR A 456 14.21 14.14 -17.96
N ALA A 457 13.68 13.02 -18.49
CA ALA A 457 13.00 11.96 -17.75
C ALA A 457 13.15 10.62 -18.48
N ALA A 458 13.29 9.52 -17.75
CA ALA A 458 13.38 8.19 -18.34
C ALA A 458 12.03 7.70 -18.91
N ILE A 459 10.93 8.00 -18.22
CA ILE A 459 9.57 7.90 -18.77
C ILE A 459 8.87 9.24 -18.56
N ASP A 460 8.33 9.79 -19.65
CA ASP A 460 7.66 11.08 -19.69
C ASP A 460 6.25 10.95 -20.25
N VAL A 461 5.23 11.20 -19.42
CA VAL A 461 3.81 11.07 -19.78
C VAL A 461 3.15 12.44 -19.68
N ILE A 462 2.70 12.97 -20.83
CA ILE A 462 2.08 14.31 -20.89
C ILE A 462 0.59 14.30 -21.27
N ASP A 463 0.09 13.18 -21.76
CA ASP A 463 -1.31 12.98 -22.16
C ASP A 463 -1.67 11.50 -22.04
N GLY A 464 -2.95 11.17 -22.25
CA GLY A 464 -3.47 9.82 -22.10
C GLY A 464 -3.99 9.53 -20.68
N ALA A 465 -4.54 8.33 -20.51
CA ALA A 465 -5.06 7.90 -19.22
C ALA A 465 -4.78 6.41 -18.98
N HIS A 466 -4.83 5.98 -17.72
CA HIS A 466 -4.76 4.56 -17.34
C HIS A 466 -3.41 3.88 -17.67
N HIS A 467 -2.33 4.67 -17.75
CA HIS A 467 -0.98 4.15 -17.94
C HIS A 467 -0.57 3.28 -16.75
N VAL A 468 0.19 2.23 -17.02
CA VAL A 468 0.73 1.33 -15.99
C VAL A 468 2.24 1.26 -16.17
N ILE A 469 2.98 1.66 -15.16
CA ILE A 469 4.45 1.65 -15.14
C ILE A 469 4.87 0.78 -13.96
N GLN A 470 5.32 -0.45 -14.22
CA GLN A 470 5.46 -1.47 -13.18
C GLN A 470 6.69 -2.36 -13.36
N GLY A 471 7.37 -2.74 -12.28
CA GLY A 471 8.49 -3.67 -12.33
C GLY A 471 9.69 -3.17 -13.17
N ASN A 472 9.91 -1.86 -13.22
CA ASN A 472 11.04 -1.23 -13.90
C ASN A 472 12.08 -0.72 -12.90
N GLN A 473 13.31 -0.45 -13.37
CA GLN A 473 14.36 0.20 -12.58
C GLN A 473 14.88 1.47 -13.26
N PHE A 474 15.12 2.52 -12.48
CA PHE A 474 15.58 3.83 -12.96
C PHE A 474 16.82 4.22 -12.18
N GLY A 475 18.00 4.11 -12.77
CA GLY A 475 19.28 4.41 -12.10
C GLY A 475 19.75 3.31 -11.13
N GLY A 476 20.78 3.66 -10.35
CA GLY A 476 21.29 2.83 -9.25
C GLY A 476 21.92 1.49 -9.64
N PRO A 477 22.22 0.62 -8.66
CA PRO A 477 22.81 -0.68 -8.92
C PRO A 477 21.77 -1.67 -9.46
N LEU A 478 21.95 -2.13 -10.70
CA LEU A 478 21.13 -3.15 -11.34
C LEU A 478 21.70 -4.55 -11.09
N ALA A 479 20.89 -5.43 -10.49
CA ALA A 479 21.26 -6.83 -10.28
C ALA A 479 21.33 -7.59 -11.61
N ILE A 480 22.39 -8.38 -11.81
CA ILE A 480 22.61 -9.14 -13.06
C ILE A 480 22.17 -10.62 -12.92
N GLY A 481 21.72 -11.00 -11.73
CA GLY A 481 20.92 -12.20 -11.46
C GLY A 481 21.69 -13.51 -11.20
N ASP A 482 23.02 -13.49 -11.07
CA ASP A 482 23.80 -14.69 -10.70
C ASP A 482 24.27 -14.70 -9.23
N GLY A 483 23.98 -13.64 -8.47
CA GLY A 483 24.36 -13.47 -7.06
C GLY A 483 25.87 -13.37 -6.80
N ALA A 484 26.71 -13.53 -7.83
CA ALA A 484 28.16 -13.58 -7.74
C ALA A 484 28.83 -12.40 -8.48
N THR A 485 28.18 -11.90 -9.53
CA THR A 485 28.61 -10.72 -10.29
C THR A 485 28.14 -9.46 -9.54
N PRO A 486 29.04 -8.48 -9.31
CA PRO A 486 28.64 -7.20 -8.74
C PRO A 486 27.53 -6.55 -9.58
N PRO A 487 26.58 -5.85 -8.94
CA PRO A 487 25.56 -5.09 -9.68
C PRO A 487 26.18 -4.14 -10.70
N LEU A 488 25.54 -4.00 -11.86
CA LEU A 488 25.88 -2.98 -12.84
C LEU A 488 25.46 -1.62 -12.27
N ALA A 489 26.39 -0.69 -12.07
CA ALA A 489 26.05 0.66 -11.64
C ALA A 489 25.48 1.45 -12.83
N LEU A 490 24.16 1.64 -12.84
CA LEU A 490 23.49 2.45 -13.84
C LEU A 490 23.79 3.94 -13.60
N MET A 491 23.84 4.70 -14.68
CA MET A 491 23.97 6.16 -14.61
C MET A 491 22.66 6.81 -14.15
N ALA A 492 22.80 7.84 -13.32
CA ALA A 492 21.71 8.67 -12.86
C ALA A 492 20.84 9.23 -14.01
N ASN A 493 19.52 9.18 -13.83
CA ASN A 493 18.59 9.95 -14.65
C ASN A 493 18.41 11.34 -14.03
N ARG A 494 17.92 12.32 -14.80
CA ARG A 494 17.45 13.58 -14.20
C ARG A 494 16.18 13.34 -13.39
N VAL A 495 15.16 12.80 -14.05
CA VAL A 495 13.91 12.34 -13.43
C VAL A 495 13.68 10.88 -13.80
N GLY A 496 13.28 10.05 -12.83
CA GLY A 496 12.89 8.67 -13.11
C GLY A 496 11.60 8.63 -13.94
N VAL A 497 10.51 9.11 -13.34
CA VAL A 497 9.18 9.17 -14.00
C VAL A 497 8.60 10.57 -13.86
N ALA A 498 8.20 11.17 -14.98
CA ALA A 498 7.51 12.46 -15.03
C ALA A 498 6.07 12.27 -15.54
N LEU A 499 5.10 12.72 -14.75
CA LEU A 499 3.67 12.73 -15.06
C LEU A 499 3.18 14.17 -15.08
N HIS A 500 2.72 14.67 -16.22
CA HIS A 500 2.27 16.05 -16.34
C HIS A 500 1.32 16.28 -17.52
N GLY A 501 1.01 17.54 -17.84
CA GLY A 501 0.05 17.88 -18.88
C GLY A 501 -1.35 17.38 -18.54
N ASN A 502 -1.96 16.61 -19.46
CA ASN A 502 -3.30 16.04 -19.33
C ASN A 502 -3.31 14.58 -18.87
N SER A 503 -2.15 14.02 -18.51
CA SER A 503 -2.09 12.61 -18.09
C SER A 503 -2.99 12.35 -16.89
N SER A 504 -3.76 11.27 -16.86
CA SER A 504 -4.61 10.97 -15.71
C SER A 504 -4.62 9.49 -15.35
N ASP A 505 -4.87 9.18 -14.08
CA ASP A 505 -5.05 7.81 -13.59
C ASP A 505 -3.89 6.86 -13.98
N VAL A 506 -2.66 7.33 -13.77
CA VAL A 506 -1.44 6.53 -13.99
C VAL A 506 -1.20 5.69 -12.74
N LEU A 507 -1.04 4.38 -12.92
CA LEU A 507 -0.56 3.48 -11.88
C LEU A 507 0.95 3.28 -12.00
N LEU A 508 1.72 3.93 -11.14
CA LEU A 508 3.15 3.73 -10.99
C LEU A 508 3.41 2.70 -9.88
N GLY A 509 3.62 1.46 -10.28
CA GLY A 509 3.79 0.30 -9.41
C GLY A 509 2.56 -0.61 -9.42
N GLY A 510 2.19 -1.15 -8.25
CA GLY A 510 1.02 -2.02 -8.12
C GLY A 510 1.00 -2.82 -6.82
N PRO A 511 -0.12 -3.49 -6.49
CA PRO A 511 -0.29 -4.19 -5.21
C PRO A 511 0.66 -5.38 -5.01
N ASP A 512 1.18 -6.00 -6.07
CA ASP A 512 2.07 -7.16 -5.97
C ASP A 512 3.56 -6.79 -6.05
N ALA A 513 4.41 -7.60 -5.41
CA ALA A 513 5.87 -7.46 -5.45
C ALA A 513 6.44 -7.38 -6.87
N ALA A 514 5.86 -8.11 -7.83
CA ALA A 514 6.26 -8.12 -9.24
C ALA A 514 6.06 -6.77 -9.96
N GLN A 515 5.20 -5.91 -9.42
CA GLN A 515 4.85 -4.61 -9.99
C GLN A 515 5.71 -3.47 -9.40
N ARG A 516 6.47 -3.75 -8.34
CA ARG A 516 7.34 -2.78 -7.66
C ARG A 516 8.39 -2.21 -8.61
N ASN A 517 8.40 -0.90 -8.79
CA ASN A 517 9.53 -0.23 -9.42
C ASN A 517 10.62 0.07 -8.39
N VAL A 518 11.86 0.18 -8.88
CA VAL A 518 13.01 0.71 -8.13
C VAL A 518 13.43 2.03 -8.79
N ILE A 519 13.30 3.13 -8.05
CA ILE A 519 13.48 4.50 -8.56
C ILE A 519 14.55 5.18 -7.70
N ASP A 520 15.80 5.10 -8.15
CA ASP A 520 16.96 5.51 -7.37
C ASP A 520 17.94 6.37 -8.18
N ASP A 521 18.89 7.00 -7.49
CA ASP A 521 19.97 7.79 -8.09
C ASP A 521 19.53 8.89 -9.08
N SER A 522 18.33 9.47 -8.92
CA SER A 522 17.89 10.59 -9.78
C SER A 522 18.56 11.89 -9.34
N THR A 523 19.18 12.62 -10.29
CA THR A 523 19.85 13.90 -10.00
C THR A 523 18.89 15.05 -9.68
N ALA A 524 17.61 14.89 -10.01
CA ALA A 524 16.50 15.71 -9.52
C ALA A 524 15.48 14.79 -8.81
N THR A 525 14.26 14.69 -9.32
CA THR A 525 13.17 13.97 -8.63
C THR A 525 13.11 12.50 -9.07
N GLY A 526 12.89 11.57 -8.13
CA GLY A 526 12.57 10.19 -8.50
C GLY A 526 11.25 10.10 -9.28
N VAL A 527 10.17 10.58 -8.67
CA VAL A 527 8.83 10.68 -9.27
C VAL A 527 8.33 12.11 -9.23
N GLU A 528 8.09 12.70 -10.40
CA GLU A 528 7.58 14.06 -10.55
C GLU A 528 6.15 14.04 -11.12
N ILE A 529 5.21 14.64 -10.39
CA ILE A 529 3.80 14.81 -10.81
C ILE A 529 3.50 16.30 -10.82
N THR A 530 3.22 16.89 -11.99
CA THR A 530 3.04 18.35 -12.11
C THR A 530 1.95 18.73 -13.12
N GLY A 531 1.28 19.86 -12.89
CA GLY A 531 0.34 20.45 -13.84
C GLY A 531 -1.13 20.21 -13.47
N ASP A 532 -1.97 21.20 -13.74
CA ASP A 532 -3.30 21.34 -13.16
C ASP A 532 -4.29 20.26 -13.61
N LEU A 533 -4.04 19.60 -14.74
CA LEU A 533 -4.88 18.53 -15.28
C LEU A 533 -4.31 17.13 -15.00
N ALA A 534 -3.05 17.05 -14.58
CA ALA A 534 -2.42 15.79 -14.19
C ALA A 534 -2.98 15.34 -12.84
N SER A 535 -3.85 14.34 -12.82
CA SER A 535 -4.63 14.03 -11.63
C SER A 535 -4.97 12.57 -11.45
N VAL A 536 -5.29 12.21 -10.21
CA VAL A 536 -5.75 10.88 -9.82
C VAL A 536 -4.70 9.80 -10.09
N HIS A 537 -3.41 10.15 -10.12
CA HIS A 537 -2.33 9.18 -10.24
C HIS A 537 -2.15 8.40 -8.94
N VAL A 538 -1.74 7.14 -9.06
CA VAL A 538 -1.44 6.25 -7.93
C VAL A 538 0.01 5.81 -8.01
N VAL A 539 0.84 6.27 -7.07
CA VAL A 539 2.21 5.81 -6.88
C VAL A 539 2.20 4.79 -5.75
N ARG A 540 2.38 3.49 -6.07
CA ARG A 540 2.21 2.42 -5.08
C ARG A 540 3.28 1.35 -5.07
N ASN A 541 3.73 0.96 -3.86
CA ASN A 541 4.63 -0.17 -3.61
C ASN A 541 5.93 -0.07 -4.42
N ASN A 542 6.52 1.12 -4.47
CA ASN A 542 7.82 1.36 -5.09
C ASN A 542 8.92 1.50 -4.04
N TYR A 543 10.16 1.20 -4.44
CA TYR A 543 11.36 1.62 -3.70
C TYR A 543 11.88 2.91 -4.32
N ILE A 544 11.95 3.96 -3.52
CA ILE A 544 12.32 5.30 -3.96
C ILE A 544 13.50 5.78 -3.11
N GLY A 545 14.67 5.87 -3.74
CA GLY A 545 15.94 6.21 -3.10
C GLY A 545 16.65 5.03 -2.39
N LEU A 546 16.11 3.82 -2.51
CA LEU A 546 16.68 2.56 -2.03
C LEU A 546 17.07 1.69 -3.21
N THR A 547 18.18 0.96 -3.08
CA THR A 547 18.58 -0.02 -4.09
C THR A 547 17.64 -1.23 -4.11
N PRO A 548 17.73 -2.14 -5.11
CA PRO A 548 16.85 -3.31 -5.19
C PRO A 548 16.82 -4.20 -3.95
N ASP A 549 17.86 -4.22 -3.10
CA ASP A 549 17.83 -4.98 -1.84
C ASP A 549 16.84 -4.44 -0.78
N GLY A 550 16.25 -3.26 -1.03
CA GLY A 550 15.34 -2.56 -0.13
C GLY A 550 16.01 -2.02 1.14
N ARG A 551 17.35 -1.99 1.20
CA ARG A 551 18.13 -1.62 2.40
C ARG A 551 19.21 -0.60 2.10
N SER A 552 20.01 -0.84 1.08
CA SER A 552 21.13 0.00 0.70
C SER A 552 20.61 1.29 0.04
N THR A 553 21.39 2.36 0.15
CA THR A 553 20.99 3.70 -0.28
C THR A 553 21.44 4.00 -1.71
N ALA A 554 20.55 4.54 -2.52
CA ALA A 554 20.85 5.20 -3.79
C ALA A 554 19.90 6.39 -3.95
N GLY A 555 20.16 7.45 -3.19
CA GLY A 555 19.23 8.55 -2.99
C GLY A 555 18.89 9.33 -4.26
N ASN A 556 17.65 9.80 -4.36
CA ASN A 556 17.25 10.84 -5.31
C ASN A 556 17.53 12.23 -4.70
N LEU A 557 17.42 13.32 -5.47
CA LEU A 557 17.44 14.66 -4.87
C LEU A 557 16.18 14.87 -4.00
N THR A 558 15.01 14.64 -4.58
CA THR A 558 13.70 14.53 -3.91
C THR A 558 13.10 13.19 -4.29
N GLY A 559 12.53 12.46 -3.35
CA GLY A 559 11.93 11.15 -3.65
C GLY A 559 10.71 11.29 -4.56
N VAL A 560 9.66 11.93 -4.06
CA VAL A 560 8.40 12.18 -4.78
C VAL A 560 8.03 13.66 -4.70
N LEU A 561 7.68 14.28 -5.82
CA LEU A 561 7.20 15.65 -5.91
C LEU A 561 5.82 15.72 -6.54
N VAL A 562 4.88 16.37 -5.86
CA VAL A 562 3.48 16.52 -6.31
C VAL A 562 3.12 18.00 -6.39
N ARG A 563 2.79 18.49 -7.59
CA ARG A 563 2.26 19.82 -7.89
C ARG A 563 0.98 19.71 -8.72
N SER A 564 0.08 18.84 -8.29
CA SER A 564 -1.20 18.62 -8.93
C SER A 564 -2.22 17.98 -7.98
N TYR A 565 -3.42 17.71 -8.50
CA TYR A 565 -4.61 17.41 -7.70
C TYR A 565 -4.90 15.91 -7.55
N PHE A 566 -5.42 15.54 -6.38
CA PHE A 566 -6.09 14.25 -6.14
C PHE A 566 -5.24 12.99 -6.38
N ASN A 567 -3.92 13.08 -6.25
CA ASN A 567 -3.03 11.94 -6.39
C ASN A 567 -2.93 11.14 -5.08
N ILE A 568 -2.63 9.84 -5.21
CA ILE A 568 -2.42 8.93 -4.10
C ILE A 568 -0.98 8.42 -4.13
N VAL A 569 -0.22 8.69 -3.08
CA VAL A 569 1.09 8.07 -2.85
C VAL A 569 0.91 7.06 -1.72
N GLN A 570 1.01 5.77 -2.04
CA GLN A 570 0.61 4.70 -1.13
C GLN A 570 1.63 3.55 -1.00
N ASP A 571 1.86 3.03 0.20
CA ASP A 571 2.67 1.82 0.44
C ASP A 571 4.10 1.84 -0.15
N ASN A 572 4.68 3.02 -0.40
CA ASN A 572 6.04 3.14 -0.92
C ASN A 572 7.07 3.14 0.22
N TYR A 573 8.30 2.71 -0.09
CA TYR A 573 9.46 2.95 0.76
C TYR A 573 10.26 4.11 0.19
N ILE A 574 10.31 5.23 0.93
CA ILE A 574 10.91 6.48 0.48
C ILE A 574 12.02 6.89 1.44
N ALA A 575 13.27 6.78 1.00
CA ALA A 575 14.42 6.93 1.89
C ALA A 575 15.62 7.53 1.16
N ALA A 576 16.63 7.97 1.92
CA ALA A 576 17.91 8.46 1.42
C ALA A 576 17.86 9.62 0.41
N SER A 577 16.72 10.32 0.25
CA SER A 577 16.65 11.49 -0.62
C SER A 577 17.53 12.61 -0.05
N ALA A 578 18.20 13.40 -0.90
CA ALA A 578 19.07 14.49 -0.44
C ALA A 578 18.28 15.63 0.23
N TYR A 579 17.02 15.86 -0.21
CA TYR A 579 16.05 16.77 0.40
C TYR A 579 14.88 15.95 0.98
N ASP A 580 13.64 16.33 0.68
CA ASP A 580 12.45 15.72 1.24
C ASP A 580 12.22 14.33 0.65
N GLY A 581 11.68 13.42 1.46
CA GLY A 581 11.20 12.13 0.96
C GLY A 581 10.04 12.34 0.00
N LEU A 582 9.00 13.03 0.47
CA LEU A 582 7.82 13.40 -0.32
C LEU A 582 7.51 14.88 -0.13
N ARG A 583 7.33 15.61 -1.24
CA ARG A 583 6.96 17.01 -1.23
C ARG A 583 5.68 17.26 -2.02
N ILE A 584 4.69 17.90 -1.39
CA ILE A 584 3.50 18.46 -2.03
C ILE A 584 3.68 19.97 -2.10
N ASP A 585 3.62 20.55 -3.28
CA ASP A 585 4.07 21.92 -3.52
C ASP A 585 3.12 22.70 -4.42
N GLY A 586 2.93 23.97 -4.10
CA GLY A 586 2.15 24.91 -4.90
C GLY A 586 0.65 24.85 -4.61
N SER A 587 -0.07 25.84 -5.13
CA SER A 587 -1.54 25.91 -5.02
C SER A 587 -2.25 24.77 -5.72
N ASP A 588 -1.59 24.07 -6.65
CA ASP A 588 -2.17 22.92 -7.34
C ASP A 588 -2.00 21.61 -6.58
N GLY A 589 -1.15 21.58 -5.55
CA GLY A 589 -0.96 20.44 -4.65
C GLY A 589 -2.11 20.27 -3.66
N GLN A 590 -3.32 20.02 -4.15
CA GLN A 590 -4.53 19.87 -3.32
C GLN A 590 -5.20 18.51 -3.42
N GLY A 591 -5.85 18.10 -2.33
CA GLY A 591 -6.66 16.88 -2.32
C GLY A 591 -5.85 15.60 -2.46
N ASN A 592 -4.52 15.65 -2.30
CA ASN A 592 -3.66 14.47 -2.42
C ASN A 592 -3.70 13.64 -1.14
N ALA A 593 -3.44 12.35 -1.26
CA ALA A 593 -3.40 11.41 -0.15
C ALA A 593 -2.04 10.70 -0.07
N VAL A 594 -1.43 10.70 1.12
CA VAL A 594 -0.20 9.99 1.46
C VAL A 594 -0.55 8.93 2.50
N LEU A 595 -0.55 7.66 2.11
CA LEU A 595 -1.15 6.55 2.86
C LEU A 595 -0.18 5.38 3.01
N GLY A 596 0.00 4.80 4.19
CA GLY A 596 0.76 3.54 4.34
C GLY A 596 2.23 3.56 3.92
N ASN A 597 2.81 4.71 3.60
CA ASN A 597 4.20 4.79 3.16
C ASN A 597 5.15 4.63 4.35
N VAL A 598 6.31 4.05 4.09
CA VAL A 598 7.43 3.96 5.03
C VAL A 598 8.50 4.95 4.58
N ILE A 599 8.71 6.01 5.36
CA ILE A 599 9.53 7.15 4.99
C ILE A 599 10.68 7.32 5.99
N GLY A 600 11.91 7.20 5.50
CA GLY A 600 13.14 7.30 6.31
C GLY A 600 13.61 5.98 6.95
N LEU A 601 13.01 4.85 6.57
CA LEU A 601 13.44 3.49 6.96
C LEU A 601 13.66 2.60 5.73
N PRO A 602 14.50 1.55 5.84
CA PRO A 602 14.61 0.52 4.82
C PRO A 602 13.42 -0.44 4.87
N ALA A 603 13.22 -1.21 3.81
CA ALA A 603 12.12 -2.17 3.69
C ALA A 603 12.13 -3.33 4.68
N ALA A 604 13.28 -3.58 5.33
CA ALA A 604 13.48 -4.73 6.20
C ALA A 604 13.73 -4.38 7.68
N GLY A 605 13.61 -3.12 8.13
CA GLY A 605 13.94 -2.85 9.53
C GLY A 605 13.99 -1.40 10.02
N ILE A 606 14.59 -1.32 11.21
CA ILE A 606 14.48 -0.26 12.24
C ILE A 606 15.58 0.81 12.19
N ASN A 607 16.63 0.58 11.39
CA ASN A 607 17.74 1.53 11.29
C ASN A 607 17.37 2.60 10.28
N ALA A 608 17.31 3.85 10.71
CA ALA A 608 16.96 4.96 9.85
C ALA A 608 17.86 5.06 8.62
N VAL A 609 17.22 5.18 7.46
CA VAL A 609 17.82 5.55 6.18
C VAL A 609 17.22 6.91 5.82
N SER A 610 17.68 7.92 6.53
CA SER A 610 17.10 9.25 6.58
C SER A 610 17.00 9.91 5.20
N ASN A 611 15.87 10.55 4.92
CA ASN A 611 15.86 11.66 3.96
C ASN A 611 16.57 12.86 4.59
N GLY A 612 17.26 13.66 3.77
CA GLY A 612 18.04 14.81 4.21
C GLY A 612 17.17 15.92 4.77
N GLY A 613 16.03 16.20 4.13
CA GLY A 613 14.97 17.11 4.58
C GLY A 613 13.85 16.39 5.32
N SER A 614 12.63 16.92 5.23
CA SER A 614 11.48 16.34 5.93
C SER A 614 11.04 15.02 5.29
N GLY A 615 10.44 14.14 6.09
CA GLY A 615 9.81 12.93 5.55
C GLY A 615 8.70 13.30 4.55
N VAL A 616 7.80 14.19 4.99
CA VAL A 616 6.76 14.79 4.16
C VAL A 616 6.79 16.31 4.31
N ARG A 617 6.80 17.05 3.20
CA ARG A 617 6.75 18.52 3.20
C ARG A 617 5.55 19.02 2.38
N LEU A 618 4.79 19.97 2.94
CA LEU A 618 3.70 20.68 2.26
C LEU A 618 4.08 22.16 2.16
N SER A 619 4.16 22.70 0.95
CA SER A 619 4.70 24.05 0.73
C SER A 619 3.96 24.85 -0.34
N ASN A 620 4.19 26.16 -0.35
CA ASN A 620 3.67 27.10 -1.35
C ASN A 620 2.14 27.04 -1.58
N GLY A 621 1.35 26.83 -0.52
CA GLY A 621 -0.12 26.85 -0.58
C GLY A 621 -0.80 25.49 -0.78
N ALA A 622 -0.05 24.37 -0.72
CA ALA A 622 -0.63 23.02 -0.74
C ALA A 622 -1.68 22.84 0.37
N SER A 623 -2.91 22.47 0.01
CA SER A 623 -4.07 22.49 0.90
C SER A 623 -4.99 21.28 0.72
N ASN A 624 -5.83 20.98 1.72
CA ASN A 624 -6.80 19.88 1.65
C ASN A 624 -6.17 18.49 1.42
N ASN A 625 -4.91 18.29 1.81
CA ASN A 625 -4.22 17.02 1.65
C ASN A 625 -4.43 16.12 2.89
N LEU A 626 -4.41 14.81 2.67
CA LEU A 626 -4.48 13.80 3.72
C LEU A 626 -3.14 13.10 3.88
N ILE A 627 -2.51 13.22 5.05
CA ILE A 627 -1.32 12.47 5.44
C ILE A 627 -1.73 11.49 6.53
N GLY A 628 -1.79 10.20 6.20
CA GLY A 628 -2.07 9.12 7.16
C GLY A 628 -3.41 8.44 6.91
N LEU A 629 -4.11 8.06 7.98
CA LEU A 629 -5.30 7.21 7.86
C LEU A 629 -6.43 7.94 7.11
N ASN A 630 -6.85 7.35 5.99
CA ASN A 630 -8.12 7.69 5.37
C ASN A 630 -9.24 6.94 6.09
N LEU A 631 -10.07 7.66 6.83
CA LEU A 631 -11.27 7.09 7.46
C LEU A 631 -12.32 6.60 6.45
N GLN A 632 -12.07 6.71 5.13
CA GLN A 632 -12.95 6.31 4.03
C GLN A 632 -12.34 5.27 3.05
N GLY A 633 -11.24 4.54 3.37
CA GLY A 633 -10.60 3.62 2.40
C GLY A 633 -9.51 2.66 2.91
N PHE A 634 -8.79 2.00 1.98
CA PHE A 634 -7.67 1.03 2.17
C PHE A 634 -6.36 1.62 2.76
N ALA A 635 -6.43 2.56 3.70
CA ALA A 635 -5.24 3.26 4.16
C ALA A 635 -4.72 2.71 5.50
N SER A 636 -3.45 2.29 5.50
CA SER A 636 -2.64 2.06 6.69
C SER A 636 -1.94 3.37 7.12
N SER A 637 -1.48 3.42 8.37
CA SER A 637 -0.68 4.52 8.89
C SER A 637 0.61 4.70 8.09
N ASN A 638 1.01 5.93 7.74
CA ASN A 638 2.38 6.14 7.30
C ASN A 638 3.32 5.94 8.49
N THR A 639 4.50 5.38 8.25
CA THR A 639 5.60 5.33 9.21
C THR A 639 6.68 6.32 8.77
N ILE A 640 6.86 7.41 9.51
CA ILE A 640 7.76 8.52 9.17
C ILE A 640 8.80 8.67 10.28
N VAL A 641 10.00 8.15 10.03
CA VAL A 641 11.02 7.95 11.08
C VAL A 641 12.39 8.39 10.60
N GLY A 642 13.14 9.08 11.46
CA GLY A 642 14.56 9.35 11.22
C GLY A 642 14.88 10.39 10.15
N ASN A 643 13.91 11.17 9.67
CA ASN A 643 14.13 12.17 8.61
C ASN A 643 14.70 13.50 9.17
N GLY A 644 15.32 14.30 8.31
CA GLY A 644 15.86 15.63 8.65
C GLY A 644 17.34 15.66 9.03
N ILE A 645 18.12 14.62 8.71
CA ILE A 645 19.52 14.48 9.18
C ILE A 645 20.49 15.50 8.56
N ASN A 646 20.21 15.96 7.33
CA ASN A 646 21.13 16.75 6.51
C ASN A 646 20.45 18.00 5.92
N GLY A 647 19.37 18.49 6.54
CA GLY A 647 18.57 19.60 6.00
C GLY A 647 19.51 20.68 5.48
N VAL A 648 19.39 21.06 4.21
CA VAL A 648 20.28 22.01 3.53
C VAL A 648 20.19 23.42 4.15
N GLY A 649 19.47 23.58 5.28
CA GLY A 649 19.44 24.75 6.16
C GLY A 649 19.91 24.54 7.61
N GLY A 650 20.39 23.35 8.00
CA GLY A 650 20.89 23.05 9.34
C GLY A 650 19.80 22.74 10.39
N PRO A 651 20.19 22.23 11.58
CA PRO A 651 19.28 21.71 12.62
C PRO A 651 18.36 22.74 13.29
N ALA A 652 18.36 24.00 12.83
CA ALA A 652 17.56 25.09 13.39
C ALA A 652 16.29 25.41 12.58
N ASN A 653 16.04 24.71 11.46
CA ASN A 653 15.00 25.11 10.50
C ASN A 653 13.73 24.25 10.49
N GLY A 654 13.55 23.25 11.36
CA GLY A 654 12.27 22.52 11.45
C GLY A 654 12.15 21.23 10.61
N ASP A 655 13.15 20.91 9.77
CA ASP A 655 13.12 19.69 8.94
C ASP A 655 13.05 18.42 9.80
N GLY A 656 11.98 17.62 9.64
CA GLY A 656 11.71 16.50 10.51
C GLY A 656 10.72 15.49 9.93
N GLY A 657 9.64 15.22 10.65
CA GLY A 657 8.61 14.26 10.23
C GLY A 657 7.75 14.83 9.09
N VAL A 658 6.72 15.57 9.47
CA VAL A 658 5.80 16.25 8.55
C VAL A 658 5.93 17.77 8.75
N ALA A 659 6.39 18.49 7.73
CA ALA A 659 6.45 19.95 7.74
C ALA A 659 5.33 20.54 6.87
N VAL A 660 4.57 21.47 7.42
CA VAL A 660 3.55 22.25 6.70
C VAL A 660 4.01 23.70 6.68
N ASP A 661 4.65 24.14 5.60
CA ASP A 661 5.17 25.51 5.49
C ASP A 661 4.04 26.52 5.27
N SER A 662 2.97 26.11 4.59
CA SER A 662 1.83 26.94 4.20
C SER A 662 0.64 26.10 3.72
N GLY A 663 -0.51 26.74 3.50
CA GLY A 663 -1.76 26.08 3.10
C GLY A 663 -2.56 25.55 4.29
N THR A 664 -3.86 25.31 4.08
CA THR A 664 -4.81 24.91 5.13
C THR A 664 -5.54 23.62 4.78
N GLY A 665 -6.23 23.04 5.74
CA GLY A 665 -6.99 21.81 5.60
C GLY A 665 -6.14 20.57 5.37
N ASN A 666 -4.86 20.61 5.73
CA ASN A 666 -3.99 19.46 5.63
C ASN A 666 -4.16 18.57 6.88
N ARG A 667 -4.85 17.45 6.70
CA ARG A 667 -5.15 16.49 7.76
C ARG A 667 -3.97 15.54 7.97
N ILE A 668 -3.44 15.49 9.19
CA ILE A 668 -2.32 14.62 9.56
C ILE A 668 -2.80 13.67 10.66
N THR A 669 -3.30 12.50 10.28
CA THR A 669 -4.04 11.64 11.23
C THR A 669 -3.54 10.20 11.24
N GLY A 670 -3.47 9.60 12.44
CA GLY A 670 -3.13 8.19 12.59
C GLY A 670 -1.78 7.76 11.99
N ASN A 671 -0.81 8.66 11.86
CA ASN A 671 0.55 8.32 11.42
C ASN A 671 1.39 7.80 12.59
N ILE A 672 2.40 7.00 12.27
CA ILE A 672 3.50 6.62 13.17
C ILE A 672 4.67 7.57 12.88
N ILE A 673 4.93 8.54 13.76
CA ILE A 673 5.95 9.58 13.55
C ILE A 673 6.82 9.72 14.80
N TYR A 674 8.10 9.36 14.69
CA TYR A 674 9.05 9.43 15.81
C TYR A 674 10.52 9.47 15.33
N ALA A 675 11.43 9.82 16.25
CA ALA A 675 12.89 9.87 16.00
C ALA A 675 13.33 10.69 14.78
N ASN A 676 12.52 11.61 14.30
CA ASN A 676 12.96 12.60 13.32
C ASN A 676 13.88 13.62 14.00
N TYR A 677 14.79 14.22 13.24
CA TYR A 677 15.79 15.14 13.77
C TYR A 677 15.17 16.49 14.18
N GLY A 678 14.21 16.99 13.41
CA GLY A 678 13.37 18.15 13.75
C GLY A 678 12.08 17.78 14.48
N LEU A 679 11.04 18.62 14.32
CA LEU A 679 9.72 18.34 14.85
C LEU A 679 9.05 17.18 14.08
N ASN A 680 8.27 16.37 14.77
CA ASN A 680 7.51 15.29 14.13
C ASN A 680 6.35 15.84 13.28
N ILE A 681 5.73 16.93 13.74
CA ILE A 681 4.81 17.76 12.97
C ILE A 681 5.20 19.21 13.25
N ASP A 682 5.52 19.97 12.21
CA ASP A 682 5.92 21.38 12.26
C ASP A 682 4.95 22.22 11.40
N LEU A 683 4.32 23.23 12.01
CA LEU A 683 3.44 24.15 11.29
C LEU A 683 4.11 25.51 11.13
N GLY A 684 4.29 25.96 9.88
CA GLY A 684 4.98 27.21 9.57
C GLY A 684 6.48 27.05 9.34
N HIS A 685 7.05 25.89 9.73
CA HIS A 685 8.47 25.59 9.61
C HIS A 685 9.34 26.62 10.36
N ASP A 686 8.82 27.09 11.49
CA ASP A 686 9.40 28.09 12.39
C ASP A 686 9.66 27.53 13.79
N GLY A 687 9.53 26.21 13.95
CA GLY A 687 9.64 25.51 15.22
C GLY A 687 8.29 25.40 15.93
N ALA A 688 8.32 25.14 17.24
CA ALA A 688 7.09 24.84 17.97
C ALA A 688 6.16 26.06 18.06
N THR A 689 4.98 25.98 17.44
CA THR A 689 3.98 27.06 17.46
C THR A 689 3.37 27.27 18.84
N ALA A 690 3.04 28.51 19.22
CA ALA A 690 2.44 28.81 20.52
C ALA A 690 0.90 28.66 20.46
N ASN A 691 0.28 28.22 21.56
CA ASN A 691 -1.18 28.27 21.65
C ASN A 691 -1.67 29.72 21.86
N ASP A 692 -2.77 30.09 21.22
CA ASP A 692 -3.41 31.39 21.35
C ASP A 692 -4.84 31.30 21.96
N ALA A 693 -5.50 32.45 22.10
CA ALA A 693 -6.89 32.49 22.58
C ALA A 693 -7.85 32.21 21.42
N ASN A 694 -8.63 31.12 21.55
CA ASN A 694 -9.71 30.72 20.63
C ASN A 694 -9.28 30.27 19.23
N ASP A 695 -7.97 30.07 18.98
CA ASP A 695 -7.46 29.58 17.69
C ASP A 695 -7.70 30.61 16.57
N GLY A 696 -7.21 31.84 16.79
CA GLY A 696 -7.47 33.00 15.93
C GLY A 696 -6.42 33.22 14.83
N ASP A 697 -5.45 32.32 14.74
CA ASP A 697 -4.29 32.43 13.87
C ASP A 697 -4.61 32.17 12.37
N SER A 698 -3.65 32.55 11.52
CA SER A 698 -3.68 32.31 10.08
C SER A 698 -2.33 31.76 9.63
N GLY A 699 -2.30 30.97 8.55
CA GLY A 699 -1.07 30.36 8.04
C GLY A 699 -1.20 28.86 7.84
N ALA A 700 -0.08 28.14 7.93
CA ALA A 700 -0.03 26.70 7.80
C ALA A 700 -0.99 26.00 8.77
N ASN A 701 -1.98 25.29 8.23
CA ASN A 701 -3.08 24.71 9.02
C ASN A 701 -3.72 25.68 10.03
N MET A 702 -3.75 26.98 9.71
CA MET A 702 -4.19 28.05 10.60
C MET A 702 -3.48 28.07 11.96
N LEU A 703 -2.27 27.51 12.02
CA LEU A 703 -1.49 27.31 13.25
C LEU A 703 -2.29 26.65 14.38
N GLN A 704 -3.19 25.73 14.04
CA GLN A 704 -4.11 25.05 14.95
C GLN A 704 -3.46 24.74 16.31
N ASN A 705 -4.05 25.29 17.37
CA ASN A 705 -3.65 25.05 18.76
C ASN A 705 -3.50 23.54 19.04
N PHE A 706 -2.47 23.16 19.80
CA PHE A 706 -2.21 21.78 20.20
C PHE A 706 -2.79 21.49 21.61
N PRO A 707 -3.10 20.23 21.94
CA PRO A 707 -3.64 19.87 23.25
C PRO A 707 -2.64 20.13 24.38
N GLN A 708 -3.09 20.73 25.47
CA GLN A 708 -2.31 20.81 26.72
C GLN A 708 -2.68 19.63 27.61
N LEU A 709 -1.73 18.72 27.82
CA LEU A 709 -1.89 17.56 28.68
C LEU A 709 -1.56 17.96 30.13
N LEU A 710 -2.53 17.82 31.05
CA LEU A 710 -2.43 18.39 32.39
C LEU A 710 -2.21 17.33 33.46
N SER A 711 -2.96 16.24 33.40
CA SER A 711 -2.86 15.18 34.40
C SER A 711 -3.33 13.85 33.84
N ILE A 712 -2.84 12.77 34.43
CA ILE A 712 -3.37 11.44 34.22
C ILE A 712 -3.81 10.88 35.56
N SER A 713 -4.97 10.22 35.58
CA SER A 713 -5.46 9.51 36.75
C SER A 713 -5.74 8.06 36.40
N HIS A 714 -5.37 7.15 37.30
CA HIS A 714 -5.61 5.73 37.19
C HIS A 714 -6.80 5.34 38.06
N VAL A 715 -7.86 4.80 37.45
CA VAL A 715 -9.08 4.35 38.17
C VAL A 715 -9.36 2.90 37.79
N GLY A 716 -9.01 1.97 38.68
CA GLY A 716 -8.95 0.54 38.33
C GLY A 716 -7.91 0.31 37.23
N ASP A 717 -8.30 -0.43 36.18
CA ASP A 717 -7.44 -0.69 35.02
C ASP A 717 -7.48 0.42 33.94
N GLN A 718 -8.14 1.56 34.23
CA GLN A 718 -8.37 2.61 33.23
C GLN A 718 -7.48 3.83 33.47
N ARG A 719 -6.76 4.23 32.42
CA ARG A 719 -5.99 5.47 32.38
C ARG A 719 -6.84 6.61 31.81
N ILE A 720 -7.00 7.68 32.59
CA ILE A 720 -7.80 8.85 32.21
C ILE A 720 -6.88 10.04 32.08
N LEU A 721 -6.57 10.43 30.84
CA LEU A 721 -5.78 11.61 30.52
C LEU A 721 -6.70 12.83 30.49
N SER A 722 -6.39 13.84 31.30
CA SER A 722 -7.11 15.11 31.35
C SER A 722 -6.25 16.22 30.75
N GLY A 723 -6.90 17.11 30.01
CA GLY A 723 -6.23 18.23 29.36
C GLY A 723 -7.19 19.34 28.95
N SER A 724 -6.62 20.40 28.37
CA SER A 724 -7.37 21.54 27.83
C SER A 724 -6.84 21.95 26.45
N ILE A 725 -7.67 22.65 25.70
CA ILE A 725 -7.32 23.30 24.44
C ILE A 725 -8.26 24.47 24.19
N HIS A 726 -7.76 25.56 23.62
CA HIS A 726 -8.58 26.68 23.16
C HIS A 726 -8.92 26.52 21.68
N SER A 727 -10.21 26.42 21.35
CA SER A 727 -10.71 26.44 19.98
C SER A 727 -12.20 26.77 19.96
N THR A 728 -12.65 27.42 18.88
CA THR A 728 -14.08 27.61 18.60
C THR A 728 -14.68 26.53 17.70
N ASN A 729 -13.83 25.64 17.17
CA ASN A 729 -14.22 24.55 16.28
C ASN A 729 -14.38 23.22 17.03
N GLY A 730 -15.18 22.30 16.48
CA GLY A 730 -15.12 20.91 16.92
C GLY A 730 -13.74 20.33 16.63
N LEU A 731 -13.24 19.43 17.47
CA LEU A 731 -11.90 18.85 17.32
C LEU A 731 -11.94 17.32 17.40
N LEU A 732 -11.07 16.65 16.66
CA LEU A 732 -10.73 15.25 16.85
C LEU A 732 -9.39 15.16 17.58
N LEU A 733 -9.42 14.74 18.84
CA LEU A 733 -8.21 14.46 19.64
C LEU A 733 -7.66 13.08 19.28
N GLU A 734 -6.37 12.98 19.01
CA GLU A 734 -5.64 11.72 18.92
C GLU A 734 -4.54 11.68 19.99
N VAL A 735 -4.49 10.60 20.78
CA VAL A 735 -3.50 10.42 21.86
C VAL A 735 -2.52 9.32 21.48
N PHE A 736 -1.24 9.59 21.69
CA PHE A 736 -0.14 8.73 21.34
C PHE A 736 0.74 8.39 22.56
N GLY A 737 1.26 7.17 22.58
CA GLY A 737 2.27 6.70 23.51
C GLY A 737 3.62 6.53 22.82
N SER A 738 4.71 6.75 23.57
CA SER A 738 6.08 6.53 23.09
C SER A 738 7.00 6.05 24.22
N THR A 739 8.12 5.44 23.84
CA THR A 739 9.16 4.98 24.78
C THR A 739 10.07 6.12 25.23
N TYR A 740 10.25 7.16 24.43
CA TYR A 740 11.03 8.37 24.74
C TYR A 740 10.30 9.63 24.27
N CYS A 741 10.68 10.79 24.80
CA CYS A 741 10.16 12.07 24.33
C CYS A 741 10.95 12.52 23.08
N GLY A 742 10.35 13.34 22.22
CA GLY A 742 11.08 14.00 21.15
C GLY A 742 12.12 14.98 21.71
N ASN A 743 13.21 15.20 20.97
CA ASN A 743 14.28 16.12 21.38
C ASN A 743 13.96 17.59 21.10
N SER A 744 12.81 17.89 20.53
CA SER A 744 12.42 19.18 19.96
C SER A 744 11.36 19.94 20.79
N GLY A 745 11.17 19.57 22.07
CA GLY A 745 10.19 20.21 22.95
C GLY A 745 8.73 19.73 22.74
N ARG A 746 8.49 18.90 21.71
CA ARG A 746 7.24 18.19 21.45
C ARG A 746 7.38 16.68 21.64
N GLY A 747 6.25 15.99 21.75
CA GLY A 747 6.20 14.52 21.87
C GLY A 747 6.37 13.75 20.55
N ASN A 748 6.09 12.45 20.61
CA ASN A 748 6.18 11.51 19.49
C ASN A 748 4.80 10.88 19.22
N ALA A 749 4.48 10.63 17.95
CA ALA A 749 3.32 9.86 17.55
C ALA A 749 3.70 8.39 17.27
N ALA A 750 4.30 7.68 18.23
CA ALA A 750 4.84 6.34 17.97
C ALA A 750 3.77 5.24 17.97
N VAL A 751 2.83 5.27 18.92
CA VAL A 751 1.71 4.33 19.00
C VAL A 751 0.43 5.09 19.32
N LYS A 752 -0.60 4.99 18.47
CA LYS A 752 -1.90 5.59 18.74
C LYS A 752 -2.62 4.79 19.84
N LEU A 753 -2.99 5.46 20.93
CA LEU A 753 -3.66 4.85 22.09
C LEU A 753 -5.18 5.05 22.06
N GLY A 754 -5.65 6.03 21.30
CA GLY A 754 -7.08 6.29 21.12
C GLY A 754 -7.36 7.64 20.47
N SER A 755 -8.63 7.86 20.13
CA SER A 755 -9.12 9.14 19.61
C SER A 755 -10.46 9.51 20.21
N ARG A 756 -10.77 10.80 20.26
CA ARG A 756 -12.02 11.33 20.84
C ARG A 756 -12.45 12.63 20.17
N ALA A 757 -13.72 12.69 19.76
CA ALA A 757 -14.31 13.96 19.33
C ALA A 757 -14.55 14.89 20.53
N LEU A 758 -14.21 16.17 20.35
CA LEU A 758 -14.39 17.25 21.31
C LEU A 758 -15.32 18.30 20.71
N VAL A 759 -16.19 18.85 21.56
CA VAL A 759 -17.15 19.89 21.18
C VAL A 759 -16.72 21.21 21.80
N ALA A 760 -16.62 22.26 20.98
CA ALA A 760 -16.30 23.61 21.45
C ALA A 760 -17.46 24.23 22.23
N PRO A 761 -17.24 24.73 23.46
CA PRO A 761 -18.22 25.57 24.14
C PRO A 761 -18.13 27.02 23.61
N PRO A 762 -19.15 27.86 23.87
CA PRO A 762 -19.11 29.28 23.50
C PRO A 762 -17.94 30.07 24.11
N SER A 763 -17.32 29.57 25.19
CA SER A 763 -16.14 30.17 25.84
C SER A 763 -14.83 29.90 25.11
N GLY A 764 -14.81 28.97 24.15
CA GLY A 764 -13.60 28.55 23.41
C GLY A 764 -12.64 27.65 24.19
N GLU A 765 -12.70 27.62 25.53
CA GLU A 765 -11.91 26.68 26.34
C GLU A 765 -12.57 25.30 26.41
N ILE A 766 -11.96 24.31 25.75
CA ILE A 766 -12.37 22.91 25.78
C ILE A 766 -11.54 22.18 26.83
N THR A 767 -12.20 21.63 27.85
CA THR A 767 -11.57 20.65 28.76
C THR A 767 -11.98 19.25 28.36
N PHE A 768 -11.06 18.29 28.43
CA PHE A 768 -11.32 16.92 28.00
C PHE A 768 -10.80 15.88 28.97
N LYS A 769 -11.42 14.69 28.90
CA LYS A 769 -10.96 13.45 29.49
C LYS A 769 -10.90 12.40 28.39
N ALA A 770 -9.72 11.89 28.11
CA ALA A 770 -9.48 10.79 27.18
C ALA A 770 -9.25 9.51 27.97
N TYR A 771 -10.00 8.48 27.62
CA TYR A 771 -9.94 7.17 28.27
C TYR A 771 -9.07 6.26 27.42
N LEU A 772 -7.86 5.97 27.90
CA LEU A 772 -6.93 5.03 27.26
C LEU A 772 -7.30 3.64 27.80
N GLY A 773 -7.57 2.65 26.93
CA GLY A 773 -8.25 1.38 27.26
C GLY A 773 -7.65 0.52 28.40
N ARG A 774 -8.42 -0.49 28.86
CA ARG A 774 -8.00 -1.62 29.76
C ARG A 774 -6.96 -2.50 29.05
N GLY A 775 -5.97 -3.18 29.64
CA GLY A 775 -5.51 -3.49 31.00
C GLY A 775 -4.29 -4.45 30.88
N PRO A 776 -3.76 -5.01 31.98
CA PRO A 776 -2.42 -5.61 32.09
C PRO A 776 -2.13 -6.69 31.04
N GLY A 777 -1.09 -6.49 30.25
CA GLY A 777 -0.52 -7.53 29.37
C GLY A 777 -0.74 -7.32 27.86
N THR A 778 -1.26 -6.16 27.45
CA THR A 778 -1.52 -5.82 26.02
C THR A 778 -0.41 -4.97 25.38
N GLY A 779 0.74 -4.79 26.04
CA GLY A 779 1.88 -4.01 25.51
C GLY A 779 1.66 -2.48 25.47
N VAL A 780 0.41 -2.00 25.47
CA VAL A 780 0.06 -0.56 25.59
C VAL A 780 0.28 0.00 27.01
N ASP A 781 0.47 -0.85 28.02
CA ASP A 781 0.78 -0.47 29.41
C ASP A 781 2.21 0.06 29.60
N ASN A 782 3.09 -0.08 28.59
CA ASN A 782 4.52 0.24 28.71
C ASN A 782 4.88 1.68 28.30
N PHE A 783 3.92 2.47 27.81
CA PHE A 783 4.18 3.84 27.38
C PHE A 783 3.93 4.83 28.52
N CYS A 784 5.00 5.26 29.21
CA CYS A 784 4.94 6.33 30.21
C CYS A 784 4.94 7.74 29.60
N ARG A 785 5.21 7.87 28.29
CA ARG A 785 5.36 9.17 27.63
C ARG A 785 4.23 9.35 26.64
N LEU A 786 3.45 10.40 26.83
CA LEU A 786 2.23 10.68 26.09
C LEU A 786 2.36 11.99 25.32
N SER A 787 1.73 12.04 24.16
CA SER A 787 1.48 13.29 23.43
C SER A 787 0.19 13.18 22.65
N ALA A 788 -0.30 14.31 22.16
CA ALA A 788 -1.55 14.34 21.43
C ALA A 788 -1.53 15.37 20.30
N THR A 789 -2.36 15.16 19.30
CA THR A 789 -2.72 16.15 18.27
C THR A 789 -4.22 16.40 18.33
N VAL A 790 -4.65 17.53 17.76
CA VAL A 790 -6.05 17.72 17.37
C VAL A 790 -6.16 18.05 15.89
N THR A 791 -7.27 17.62 15.30
CA THR A 791 -7.67 18.01 13.95
C THR A 791 -9.02 18.71 14.02
N SER A 792 -9.18 19.87 13.38
CA SER A 792 -10.48 20.54 13.32
C SER A 792 -11.51 19.70 12.53
N VAL A 793 -12.69 19.53 13.12
CA VAL A 793 -13.83 18.80 12.54
C VAL A 793 -15.10 19.64 12.68
N ASN A 794 -16.05 19.47 11.76
CA ASN A 794 -17.36 20.13 11.78
C ASN A 794 -17.31 21.67 11.75
N THR A 795 -16.63 22.23 10.75
CA THR A 795 -16.63 23.68 10.47
C THR A 795 -17.52 23.96 9.27
N ASN A 796 -18.31 25.05 9.30
CA ASN A 796 -19.05 25.51 8.12
C ASN A 796 -18.14 26.23 7.10
N ASP A 797 -16.90 26.51 7.50
CA ASP A 797 -15.84 27.09 6.69
C ASP A 797 -14.84 25.99 6.33
N LEU A 798 -14.74 25.67 5.04
CA LEU A 798 -13.84 24.64 4.52
C LEU A 798 -12.36 24.99 4.74
N SER A 799 -12.01 26.28 4.81
CA SER A 799 -10.63 26.69 5.11
C SER A 799 -10.23 26.35 6.55
N GLN A 800 -11.23 26.25 7.43
CA GLN A 800 -11.06 25.87 8.83
C GLN A 800 -11.18 24.36 9.08
N HIS A 801 -11.59 23.59 8.09
CA HIS A 801 -11.79 22.15 8.22
C HIS A 801 -10.47 21.39 8.09
N ASN A 802 -10.30 20.25 8.77
CA ASN A 802 -9.17 19.32 8.61
C ASN A 802 -7.78 19.87 8.99
N ASN A 803 -7.68 21.03 9.61
CA ASN A 803 -6.42 21.59 10.08
C ASN A 803 -5.92 20.79 11.29
N THR A 804 -4.73 20.20 11.17
CA THR A 804 -4.13 19.42 12.27
C THR A 804 -3.04 20.23 12.96
N SER A 805 -3.05 20.20 14.29
CA SER A 805 -2.06 20.83 15.15
C SER A 805 -0.70 20.12 15.09
N GLU A 806 0.34 20.80 15.58
CA GLU A 806 1.54 20.12 16.05
C GLU A 806 1.23 19.13 17.18
N LEU A 807 2.20 18.27 17.50
CA LEU A 807 2.14 17.42 18.69
C LEU A 807 2.24 18.27 19.96
N SER A 808 1.49 17.88 21.00
CA SER A 808 1.63 18.45 22.33
C SER A 808 3.05 18.29 22.87
N ALA A 809 3.37 19.06 23.90
CA ALA A 809 4.52 18.74 24.74
C ALA A 809 4.44 17.29 25.24
N CYS A 810 5.60 16.66 25.40
CA CYS A 810 5.68 15.31 25.95
C CYS A 810 5.23 15.34 27.42
N PHE A 811 4.18 14.58 27.73
CA PHE A 811 3.68 14.40 29.08
C PHE A 811 4.20 13.07 29.63
N VAL A 812 4.82 13.09 30.82
CA VAL A 812 5.31 11.88 31.48
C VAL A 812 4.28 11.45 32.52
N ASP A 813 3.72 10.25 32.35
CA ASP A 813 2.95 9.56 33.37
C ASP A 813 3.90 9.07 34.47
N ASP A 814 4.12 9.92 35.47
CA ASP A 814 4.90 9.61 36.67
C ASP A 814 4.05 8.95 37.77
N THR A 815 2.79 8.60 37.48
CA THR A 815 1.86 8.13 38.53
C THR A 815 1.90 6.63 38.78
N ILE A 816 2.59 5.84 37.93
CA ILE A 816 2.72 4.39 38.12
C ILE A 816 3.52 4.03 39.39
N PHE A 817 4.32 4.96 39.96
CA PHE A 817 5.18 4.65 41.12
C PHE A 817 5.13 5.65 42.29
N ALA A 818 4.03 6.37 42.49
CA ALA A 818 3.82 7.28 43.63
C ALA A 818 3.71 6.59 45.03
N HIS A 819 4.17 5.34 45.18
CA HIS A 819 4.06 4.53 46.41
C HIS A 819 5.41 4.12 47.05
N GLY A 820 6.56 4.59 46.55
CA GLY A 820 7.82 4.53 47.30
C GLY A 820 8.52 3.16 47.39
N PHE A 821 8.39 2.28 46.39
CA PHE A 821 9.13 1.02 46.30
C PHE A 821 10.13 1.04 45.13
N ASP A 822 11.23 1.78 45.28
CA ASP A 822 12.38 1.66 44.38
C ASP A 822 13.11 0.32 44.64
N SER A 823 13.08 -0.59 43.67
CA SER A 823 14.08 -1.66 43.57
C SER A 823 14.91 -1.43 42.30
N ALA A 824 16.23 -1.41 42.45
CA ALA A 824 17.20 -0.91 41.48
C ALA A 824 17.31 -1.69 40.15
N THR A 825 16.36 -2.54 39.79
CA THR A 825 16.47 -3.44 38.63
C THR A 825 15.19 -3.67 37.84
N GLY A 826 14.15 -2.82 37.94
CA GLY A 826 13.00 -2.99 37.04
C GLY A 826 11.96 -1.88 37.08
N TRP A 827 11.67 -1.34 35.89
CA TRP A 827 10.42 -0.64 35.55
C TRP A 827 10.29 0.83 36.00
N SER A 828 11.36 1.54 36.32
CA SER A 828 11.31 3.02 36.35
C SER A 828 11.18 3.57 34.93
N CYS A 829 10.32 4.58 34.71
CA CYS A 829 10.40 5.43 33.52
C CYS A 829 11.69 6.27 33.62
N ALA A 830 12.85 5.64 33.49
CA ALA A 830 14.14 6.29 33.62
C ALA A 830 14.32 7.33 32.50
N PRO A 831 15.00 8.47 32.79
CA PRO A 831 15.15 9.59 31.87
C PRO A 831 15.69 9.20 30.50
#